data_AF-A0A822ITX2-F1
#
_entry.id   AF-A0A822ITX2-F1
#
_cell.length_a   1.000
_cell.length_b   1.000
_cell.length_c   1.000
_cell.angle_alpha   90.00
_cell.angle_beta   90.00
_cell.angle_gamma   90.00
#
_symmetry.space_group_name_H-M   'P 1'
#
loop_
_entity.id
_entity.type
_entity.pdbx_description
1 polymer ?
#
loop_
_entity_poly.entity_id
_entity_poly.type
_entity_poly.pdbx_seq_one_letter_code
_entity_poly.pdbx_strand_id
1 'polypeptide(L)'
;MDINKETIKNSFHQIYQCIFKPITFSESIENLNKKDRIRLLLKLSLFSFIISILIAGLIKILLYNFEYPFNANLFLRAILLYIGLGLFLGITSLFEFEYGIAFGIAFGTSCAIVFGGLIGENLGVVDTISIGFAFGLPLGILTIDRFKPSIMKNIKFAIFFSIIISILFIFVINSSATKKYDSLEIIFLNIAFMFSYFRIFHILPHLIQYFRAIILSNEPFNIFRNSPIYWDEVIIMPLPFLSKFLVSLTSVNRSEGLKEIEFISARRPTQRQAASSALLEITIQDLGKFDSVKEIAQVSKNLSFLSAFDLSLEFNNAVRNIENISIEAKTYFDSSSKYNKIRTLQILLADIKKFQNILTATKGHTGYKFHSVAYKWYQIIEDENKKFIEIKKDIFEEIPNPYIFGTPVRTDDSTNRKIFVKRDDIIGEIESNLSNISQKPTLFLYGRRRVGKSSVLINLPGSLGKQYIPAYIDCQDGRTTESTASFCYSLSKSISDALKDRGSSSENSSLESFQKSPFTTLGNYFDVLEKTLHKEEKLILINLDEYEKLEESILRDTLPITILDQLRNIIQHRKYFVVLISGSRELSEMKLPWSDYLISAKTIKLGYLPEDATRTLITNPIDDFSLNYDGGVNGAAVNRIIEVTNCQPYLVQALCFELVNYMNIKQRKEAKLEDVNAAIGKVLDSANVYFYYIWKEECSENEKELLLWLVKNLPLTGNEKDINSLVRKEIIEKVNGGYKFKVELMKKWIEKNELL
;
A
#
# COMPACT_ATOMS: atom_id res chain seq x y z
N MET A 1 17.41 -29.52 57.79
CA MET A 1 16.67 -28.58 56.91
C MET A 1 15.23 -28.71 57.35
N ASP A 2 14.70 -27.76 58.11
CA ASP A 2 13.32 -27.84 58.60
C ASP A 2 12.37 -27.71 57.42
N ILE A 3 11.84 -28.85 56.97
CA ILE A 3 10.89 -28.91 55.87
C ILE A 3 9.53 -28.48 56.44
N ASN A 4 9.27 -27.17 56.43
CA ASN A 4 7.96 -26.63 56.75
C ASN A 4 6.93 -27.02 55.65
N LYS A 5 5.67 -27.22 56.04
CA LYS A 5 4.53 -27.53 55.16
C LYS A 5 4.41 -26.57 53.97
N GLU A 6 4.74 -25.30 54.19
CA GLU A 6 4.74 -24.26 53.15
C GLU A 6 5.84 -24.47 52.10
N THR A 7 7.02 -24.92 52.52
CA THR A 7 8.15 -25.26 51.63
C THR A 7 7.80 -26.43 50.72
N ILE A 8 7.11 -27.44 51.26
CA ILE A 8 6.62 -28.58 50.49
C ILE A 8 5.59 -28.10 49.45
N LYS A 9 4.56 -27.38 49.90
CA LYS A 9 3.49 -26.85 49.03
C LYS A 9 4.06 -26.02 47.87
N ASN A 10 5.02 -25.15 48.14
CA ASN A 10 5.66 -24.32 47.12
C ASN A 10 6.47 -25.17 46.11
N SER A 11 7.18 -26.21 46.57
CA SER A 11 7.91 -27.09 45.66
C SER A 11 7.00 -27.95 44.79
N PHE A 12 5.87 -28.44 45.31
CA PHE A 12 4.86 -29.11 44.49
C PHE A 12 4.24 -28.17 43.45
N HIS A 13 3.96 -26.91 43.83
CA HIS A 13 3.45 -25.91 42.91
C HIS A 13 4.46 -25.59 41.79
N GLN A 14 5.74 -25.45 42.13
CA GLN A 14 6.82 -25.24 41.16
C GLN A 14 6.98 -26.43 40.21
N ILE A 15 6.90 -27.68 40.71
CA ILE A 15 6.92 -28.87 39.84
C ILE A 15 5.72 -28.89 38.89
N TYR A 16 4.53 -28.55 39.39
CA TYR A 16 3.34 -28.41 38.55
C TYR A 16 3.54 -27.34 37.47
N GLN A 17 4.10 -26.18 37.82
CA GLN A 17 4.43 -25.14 36.86
C GLN A 17 5.47 -25.62 35.83
N CYS A 18 6.53 -26.34 36.23
CA CYS A 18 7.47 -26.89 35.26
C CYS A 18 6.81 -27.83 34.25
N ILE A 19 5.87 -28.68 34.68
CA ILE A 19 5.28 -29.72 33.83
C ILE A 19 4.15 -29.16 32.95
N PHE A 20 3.28 -28.32 33.52
CA PHE A 20 2.04 -27.86 32.86
C PHE A 20 2.05 -26.36 32.55
N LYS A 21 2.89 -25.55 33.20
CA LYS A 21 2.95 -24.09 32.97
C LYS A 21 4.38 -23.58 32.77
N PRO A 22 5.12 -24.11 31.79
CA PRO A 22 6.54 -23.80 31.64
C PRO A 22 6.79 -22.32 31.31
N ILE A 23 5.87 -21.61 30.64
CA ILE A 23 6.02 -20.17 30.36
C ILE A 23 5.90 -19.39 31.68
N THR A 24 4.88 -19.70 32.47
CA THR A 24 4.73 -19.09 33.80
C THR A 24 5.93 -19.41 34.72
N PHE A 25 6.47 -20.63 34.64
CA PHE A 25 7.65 -21.02 35.41
C PHE A 25 8.89 -20.24 34.98
N SER A 26 9.11 -20.09 33.66
CA SER A 26 10.20 -19.32 33.06
C SER A 26 10.22 -17.87 33.58
N GLU A 27 9.09 -17.17 33.47
CA GLU A 27 8.93 -15.79 33.97
C GLU A 27 9.25 -15.69 35.47
N SER A 28 8.87 -16.70 36.26
CA SER A 28 9.10 -16.72 37.72
C SER A 28 10.56 -16.85 38.12
N ILE A 29 11.42 -17.37 37.23
CA ILE A 29 12.85 -17.59 37.49
C ILE A 29 13.77 -16.70 36.66
N GLU A 30 13.22 -15.89 35.75
CA GLU A 30 13.95 -15.00 34.85
C GLU A 30 14.90 -14.06 35.62
N ASN A 31 14.45 -13.55 36.76
CA ASN A 31 15.21 -12.64 37.62
C ASN A 31 16.19 -13.34 38.60
N LEU A 32 16.25 -14.68 38.61
CA LEU A 32 17.14 -15.41 39.51
C LEU A 32 18.56 -15.51 38.96
N ASN A 33 19.55 -15.29 39.83
CA ASN A 33 20.96 -15.50 39.51
C ASN A 33 21.27 -16.99 39.28
N LYS A 34 22.31 -17.28 38.48
CA LYS A 34 22.72 -18.65 38.09
C LYS A 34 22.85 -19.61 39.28
N LYS A 35 23.37 -19.13 40.43
CA LYS A 35 23.53 -19.93 41.65
C LYS A 35 22.20 -20.34 42.28
N ASP A 36 21.22 -19.44 42.30
CA ASP A 36 19.91 -19.70 42.89
C ASP A 36 19.03 -20.54 41.97
N ARG A 37 19.19 -20.39 40.65
CA ARG A 37 18.64 -21.32 39.66
C ARG A 37 19.13 -22.75 39.95
N ILE A 38 20.44 -22.98 40.07
CA ILE A 38 21.01 -24.31 40.38
C ILE A 38 20.48 -24.89 41.70
N ARG A 39 20.33 -24.07 42.75
CA ARG A 39 19.71 -24.51 44.02
C ARG A 39 18.26 -24.93 43.83
N LEU A 40 17.48 -24.17 43.07
CA LEU A 40 16.10 -24.50 42.76
C LEU A 40 16.01 -25.82 41.98
N LEU A 41 16.89 -26.03 41.00
CA LEU A 41 17.00 -27.28 40.23
C LEU A 41 17.26 -28.50 41.14
N LEU A 42 18.23 -28.41 42.04
CA LEU A 42 18.54 -29.49 42.99
C LEU A 42 17.38 -29.75 43.96
N LYS A 43 16.64 -28.71 44.34
CA LYS A 43 15.46 -28.83 45.19
C LYS A 43 14.31 -29.53 44.45
N LEU A 44 14.00 -29.11 43.22
CA LEU A 44 12.90 -29.67 42.43
C LEU A 44 13.17 -31.12 41.99
N SER A 45 14.43 -31.46 41.68
CA SER A 45 14.81 -32.84 41.35
C SER A 45 14.60 -33.79 42.54
N LEU A 46 14.93 -33.36 43.76
CA LEU A 46 14.68 -34.13 44.98
C LEU A 46 13.18 -34.37 45.21
N PHE A 47 12.36 -33.32 45.12
CA PHE A 47 10.91 -33.48 45.31
C PHE A 47 10.27 -34.30 44.19
N SER A 48 10.76 -34.17 42.96
CA SER A 48 10.31 -35.00 41.84
C SER A 48 10.65 -36.47 42.06
N PHE A 49 11.82 -36.78 42.62
CA PHE A 49 12.19 -38.15 42.98
C PHE A 49 11.21 -38.74 43.99
N ILE A 50 10.87 -37.98 45.04
CA ILE A 50 9.89 -38.37 46.07
C ILE A 50 8.51 -38.63 45.45
N ILE A 51 8.03 -37.72 44.59
CA ILE A 51 6.75 -37.87 43.88
C ILE A 51 6.75 -39.13 43.02
N SER A 52 7.85 -39.38 42.32
CA SER A 52 7.98 -40.54 41.43
C SER A 52 7.93 -41.85 42.21
N ILE A 53 8.51 -41.91 43.42
CA ILE A 53 8.40 -43.07 44.33
C ILE A 53 6.94 -43.31 44.75
N LEU A 54 6.20 -42.25 45.11
CA LEU A 54 4.80 -42.35 45.51
C LEU A 54 3.91 -42.83 44.36
N ILE A 55 4.14 -42.30 43.15
CA ILE A 55 3.46 -42.75 41.92
C ILE A 55 3.80 -44.22 41.64
N ALA A 56 5.06 -44.64 41.81
CA ALA A 56 5.48 -46.04 41.71
C ALA A 56 4.67 -46.95 42.63
N GLY A 57 4.52 -46.54 43.89
CA GLY A 57 3.77 -47.29 44.89
C GLY A 57 2.30 -47.43 44.49
N LEU A 58 1.67 -46.34 44.04
CA LEU A 58 0.30 -46.35 43.56
C LEU A 58 0.12 -47.26 42.33
N ILE A 59 1.02 -47.16 41.36
CA ILE A 59 0.97 -48.01 40.15
C ILE A 59 1.23 -49.46 40.50
N LYS A 60 2.15 -49.77 41.41
CA LYS A 60 2.38 -51.12 41.91
C LYS A 60 1.11 -51.69 42.55
N ILE A 61 0.42 -50.92 43.39
CA ILE A 61 -0.84 -51.33 44.01
C ILE A 61 -1.92 -51.55 42.93
N LEU A 62 -1.99 -50.67 41.94
CA LEU A 62 -2.98 -50.73 40.87
C LEU A 62 -2.72 -51.94 39.97
N LEU A 63 -1.48 -52.22 39.58
CA LEU A 63 -1.08 -53.36 38.74
C LEU A 63 -1.13 -54.70 39.49
N TYR A 64 -0.89 -54.70 40.80
CA TYR A 64 -1.08 -55.88 41.66
C TYR A 64 -2.52 -56.40 41.59
N ASN A 65 -3.50 -55.49 41.52
CA ASN A 65 -4.91 -55.85 41.35
C ASN A 65 -5.25 -56.46 39.98
N PHE A 66 -4.35 -56.37 39.01
CA PHE A 66 -4.48 -56.93 37.66
C PHE A 66 -3.46 -58.07 37.39
N GLU A 67 -2.81 -58.60 38.42
CA GLU A 67 -1.79 -59.68 38.34
C GLU A 67 -0.58 -59.37 37.44
N TYR A 68 -0.30 -58.09 37.16
CA TYR A 68 0.86 -57.69 36.36
C TYR A 68 2.13 -57.52 37.22
N PRO A 69 3.27 -58.12 36.85
CA PRO A 69 4.51 -58.00 37.62
C PRO A 69 5.13 -56.59 37.50
N PHE A 70 5.37 -55.93 38.64
CA PHE A 70 6.01 -54.61 38.69
C PHE A 70 7.38 -54.66 39.41
N ASN A 71 8.46 -54.35 38.68
CA ASN A 71 9.81 -54.30 39.24
C ASN A 71 10.15 -52.90 39.78
N ALA A 72 9.92 -52.71 41.07
CA ALA A 72 10.18 -51.44 41.75
C ALA A 72 11.65 -51.01 41.69
N ASN A 73 12.61 -51.95 41.68
CA ASN A 73 14.04 -51.62 41.65
C ASN A 73 14.47 -51.08 40.28
N LEU A 74 13.96 -51.66 39.18
CA LEU A 74 14.21 -51.17 37.83
C LEU A 74 13.56 -49.80 37.61
N PHE A 75 12.34 -49.62 38.08
CA PHE A 75 11.61 -48.35 38.06
C PHE A 75 12.40 -47.23 38.76
N LEU A 76 12.89 -47.49 39.98
CA LEU A 76 13.67 -46.53 40.77
C LEU A 76 15.01 -46.16 40.10
N ARG A 77 15.71 -47.15 39.52
CA ARG A 77 16.96 -46.92 38.78
C ARG A 77 16.75 -46.07 37.53
N ALA A 78 15.70 -46.33 36.76
CA ALA A 78 15.35 -45.53 35.60
C ALA A 78 15.10 -44.07 36.00
N ILE A 79 14.32 -43.83 37.06
CA ILE A 79 14.06 -42.47 37.56
C ILE A 79 15.36 -41.76 37.96
N LEU A 80 16.23 -42.41 38.73
CA LEU A 80 17.50 -41.81 39.16
C LEU A 80 18.37 -41.41 37.97
N LEU A 81 18.40 -42.24 36.93
CA LEU A 81 19.13 -41.98 35.69
C LEU A 81 18.55 -40.76 34.96
N TYR A 82 17.23 -40.69 34.78
CA TYR A 82 16.58 -39.57 34.07
C TYR A 82 16.61 -38.26 34.86
N ILE A 83 16.51 -38.32 36.19
CA ILE A 83 16.73 -37.14 37.05
C ILE A 83 18.19 -36.67 36.93
N GLY A 84 19.15 -37.59 36.97
CA GLY A 84 20.57 -37.27 36.76
C GLY A 84 20.85 -36.65 35.38
N LEU A 85 20.19 -37.15 34.34
CA LEU A 85 20.31 -36.64 32.97
C LEU A 85 19.65 -35.26 32.83
N GLY A 86 18.48 -35.04 33.44
CA GLY A 86 17.83 -33.73 33.50
C GLY A 86 18.66 -32.70 34.27
N LEU A 87 19.32 -33.09 35.36
CA LEU A 87 20.27 -32.26 36.09
C LEU A 87 21.49 -31.90 35.23
N PHE A 88 22.06 -32.88 34.53
CA PHE A 88 23.22 -32.69 33.65
C PHE A 88 22.89 -31.73 32.49
N LEU A 89 21.78 -31.95 31.79
CA LEU A 89 21.32 -31.08 30.70
C LEU A 89 20.98 -29.67 31.18
N GLY A 90 20.38 -29.52 32.37
CA GLY A 90 20.08 -28.21 32.97
C GLY A 90 21.32 -27.40 33.40
N ILE A 91 22.44 -28.07 33.73
CA ILE A 91 23.68 -27.42 34.19
C ILE A 91 24.61 -27.07 33.02
N THR A 92 24.64 -27.89 31.96
CA THR A 92 25.64 -27.81 30.87
C THR A 92 25.33 -26.78 29.77
N SER A 93 24.32 -25.92 29.94
CA SER A 93 23.96 -24.81 29.02
C SER A 93 23.62 -25.22 27.57
N LEU A 94 23.51 -26.51 27.26
CA LEU A 94 23.02 -27.02 25.98
C LEU A 94 21.51 -26.77 25.77
N PHE A 95 20.79 -26.44 26.84
CA PHE A 95 19.36 -26.10 26.86
C PHE A 95 19.13 -24.87 27.74
N GLU A 96 18.03 -24.13 27.49
CA GLU A 96 17.50 -23.19 28.47
C GLU A 96 17.10 -23.94 29.75
N PHE A 97 17.49 -23.39 30.91
CA PHE A 97 17.48 -24.01 32.24
C PHE A 97 16.16 -24.69 32.64
N GLU A 98 15.03 -24.21 32.12
CA GLU A 98 13.67 -24.62 32.46
C GLU A 98 13.25 -25.93 31.77
N TYR A 99 13.74 -26.16 30.57
CA TYR A 99 13.30 -27.28 29.73
C TYR A 99 13.97 -28.60 30.12
N GLY A 100 15.22 -28.55 30.63
CA GLY A 100 15.92 -29.74 31.10
C GLY A 100 15.25 -30.44 32.28
N ILE A 101 14.62 -29.68 33.18
CA ILE A 101 13.92 -30.18 34.37
C ILE A 101 12.58 -30.80 33.98
N ALA A 102 11.76 -30.05 33.24
CA ALA A 102 10.45 -30.50 32.79
C ALA A 102 10.56 -31.77 31.92
N PHE A 103 11.56 -31.81 31.04
CA PHE A 103 11.85 -32.96 30.20
C PHE A 103 12.33 -34.16 31.02
N GLY A 104 13.30 -33.99 31.92
CA GLY A 104 13.81 -35.08 32.76
C GLY A 104 12.75 -35.69 33.69
N ILE A 105 11.85 -34.88 34.24
CA ILE A 105 10.80 -35.31 35.15
C ILE A 105 9.65 -36.00 34.39
N ALA A 106 9.11 -35.35 33.34
CA ALA A 106 7.96 -35.87 32.60
C ALA A 106 8.33 -37.10 31.77
N PHE A 107 9.49 -37.09 31.11
CA PHE A 107 9.97 -38.23 30.32
C PHE A 107 10.45 -39.36 31.23
N GLY A 108 11.15 -39.03 32.32
CA GLY A 108 11.64 -40.02 33.28
C GLY A 108 10.54 -40.78 34.01
N THR A 109 9.45 -40.10 34.38
CA THR A 109 8.27 -40.77 34.98
C THR A 109 7.50 -41.60 33.96
N SER A 110 7.30 -41.10 32.73
CA SER A 110 6.63 -41.83 31.65
C SER A 110 7.38 -43.12 31.27
N CYS A 111 8.69 -43.02 31.08
CA CYS A 111 9.54 -44.17 30.81
C CYS A 111 9.60 -45.10 32.02
N ALA A 112 9.73 -44.59 33.25
CA ALA A 112 9.74 -45.46 34.42
C ALA A 112 8.47 -46.32 34.53
N ILE A 113 7.28 -45.77 34.27
CA ILE A 113 6.00 -46.52 34.33
C ILE A 113 5.97 -47.67 33.32
N VAL A 114 6.45 -47.44 32.11
CA VAL A 114 6.50 -48.44 31.04
C VAL A 114 7.57 -49.50 31.34
N PHE A 115 8.77 -49.06 31.72
CA PHE A 115 9.91 -49.95 31.96
C PHE A 115 9.78 -50.74 33.27
N GLY A 116 9.14 -50.19 34.29
CA GLY A 116 8.90 -50.87 35.57
C GLY A 116 7.73 -51.86 35.54
N GLY A 117 6.78 -51.69 34.62
CA GLY A 117 5.62 -52.57 34.45
C GLY A 117 5.77 -53.68 33.41
N LEU A 118 6.67 -53.56 32.43
CA LEU A 118 6.80 -54.53 31.33
C LEU A 118 8.12 -55.32 31.32
N ILE A 119 9.20 -54.81 31.91
CA ILE A 119 10.54 -55.38 31.73
C ILE A 119 10.99 -56.16 32.98
N GLY A 120 10.98 -57.49 32.84
CA GLY A 120 11.40 -58.43 33.88
C GLY A 120 12.92 -58.43 34.14
N GLU A 121 13.25 -58.55 35.43
CA GLU A 121 14.47 -58.93 36.17
C GLU A 121 15.92 -58.70 35.64
N ASN A 122 16.26 -58.55 34.36
CA ASN A 122 17.67 -58.71 33.90
C ASN A 122 18.25 -57.62 32.97
N LEU A 123 18.11 -56.33 33.30
CA LEU A 123 18.90 -55.26 32.64
C LEU A 123 20.09 -54.81 33.51
N GLY A 124 21.29 -54.86 32.92
CA GLY A 124 22.55 -54.44 33.55
C GLY A 124 22.73 -52.93 33.56
N VAL A 125 23.49 -52.42 34.55
CA VAL A 125 23.74 -50.99 34.79
C VAL A 125 24.32 -50.26 33.56
N VAL A 126 25.13 -50.96 32.75
CA VAL A 126 25.78 -50.43 31.54
C VAL A 126 24.77 -50.17 30.42
N ASP A 127 23.71 -50.99 30.31
CA ASP A 127 22.68 -50.86 29.28
C ASP A 127 21.81 -49.63 29.54
N THR A 128 21.41 -49.40 30.80
CA THR A 128 20.69 -48.19 31.23
C THR A 128 21.45 -46.88 31.03
N ILE A 129 22.78 -46.88 31.17
CA ILE A 129 23.63 -45.69 31.00
C ILE A 129 23.86 -45.38 29.51
N SER A 130 24.00 -46.41 28.68
CA SER A 130 24.14 -46.28 27.22
C SER A 130 22.86 -45.74 26.57
N ILE A 131 21.68 -46.15 27.08
CA ILE A 131 20.37 -45.59 26.73
C ILE A 131 20.25 -44.11 27.15
N GLY A 132 20.83 -43.70 28.28
CA GLY A 132 20.83 -42.28 28.66
C GLY A 132 21.64 -41.41 27.68
N PHE A 133 22.85 -41.83 27.33
CA PHE A 133 23.76 -41.05 26.50
C PHE A 133 23.36 -40.98 25.01
N ALA A 134 22.84 -42.07 24.43
CA ALA A 134 22.41 -42.10 23.03
C ALA A 134 21.17 -41.21 22.76
N PHE A 135 20.32 -41.03 23.77
CA PHE A 135 19.09 -40.24 23.65
C PHE A 135 19.31 -38.75 24.02
N GLY A 136 20.34 -38.40 24.80
CA GLY A 136 20.55 -37.03 25.30
C GLY A 136 21.30 -36.07 24.38
N LEU A 137 22.16 -36.55 23.48
CA LEU A 137 23.10 -35.71 22.72
C LEU A 137 22.58 -35.10 21.40
N PRO A 138 21.71 -35.75 20.60
CA PRO A 138 21.19 -35.15 19.36
C PRO A 138 20.01 -34.19 19.58
N LEU A 139 19.38 -34.23 20.76
CA LEU A 139 18.10 -33.58 21.05
C LEU A 139 18.19 -32.08 21.39
N GLY A 140 19.35 -31.59 21.84
CA GLY A 140 19.51 -30.21 22.30
C GLY A 140 19.87 -29.18 21.24
N ILE A 141 20.23 -29.62 20.04
CA ILE A 141 20.76 -28.71 19.00
C ILE A 141 19.64 -28.19 18.08
N LEU A 142 18.42 -28.76 18.11
CA LEU A 142 17.39 -28.49 17.09
C LEU A 142 16.10 -27.81 17.58
N THR A 143 15.97 -27.46 18.86
CA THR A 143 14.80 -26.73 19.40
C THR A 143 15.00 -25.20 19.45
N ILE A 144 16.12 -24.69 18.93
CA ILE A 144 16.53 -23.27 19.07
C ILE A 144 15.81 -22.34 18.08
N ASP A 145 15.18 -22.86 17.03
CA ASP A 145 14.36 -22.02 16.15
C ASP A 145 13.00 -21.76 16.78
N ARG A 146 12.92 -20.63 17.50
CA ARG A 146 11.71 -19.91 17.95
C ARG A 146 10.42 -20.57 17.48
N PHE A 147 9.63 -21.12 18.40
CA PHE A 147 8.28 -21.68 18.20
C PHE A 147 7.46 -20.92 17.14
N LYS A 148 7.69 -21.25 15.86
CA LYS A 148 6.90 -20.79 14.71
C LYS A 148 5.84 -21.85 14.50
N PRO A 149 4.55 -21.51 14.66
CA PRO A 149 3.50 -22.50 14.73
C PRO A 149 3.18 -22.99 13.32
N SER A 150 3.55 -24.24 13.04
CA SER A 150 2.78 -25.03 12.10
C SER A 150 2.50 -26.36 12.77
N ILE A 151 1.21 -26.61 13.04
CA ILE A 151 0.69 -27.86 13.61
C ILE A 151 1.24 -29.08 12.83
N MET A 152 1.50 -28.91 11.53
CA MET A 152 2.02 -29.96 10.65
C MET A 152 3.51 -30.27 10.86
N LYS A 153 4.32 -29.31 11.35
CA LYS A 153 5.70 -29.59 11.81
C LYS A 153 5.67 -30.38 13.12
N ASN A 154 4.76 -30.06 14.04
CA ASN A 154 4.68 -30.71 15.35
C ASN A 154 4.18 -32.16 15.27
N ILE A 155 3.21 -32.45 14.39
CA ILE A 155 2.70 -33.82 14.18
C ILE A 155 3.75 -34.69 13.49
N LYS A 156 4.39 -34.20 12.41
CA LYS A 156 5.47 -34.94 11.74
C LYS A 156 6.67 -35.15 12.67
N PHE A 157 7.00 -34.17 13.50
CA PHE A 157 8.05 -34.28 14.51
C PHE A 157 7.69 -35.31 15.58
N ALA A 158 6.48 -35.28 16.15
CA ALA A 158 6.04 -36.25 17.15
C ALA A 158 6.01 -37.69 16.60
N ILE A 159 5.53 -37.88 15.36
CA ILE A 159 5.51 -39.19 14.69
C ILE A 159 6.93 -39.67 14.36
N PHE A 160 7.77 -38.81 13.77
CA PHE A 160 9.16 -39.13 13.47
C PHE A 160 9.94 -39.50 14.75
N PHE A 161 9.70 -38.75 15.82
CA PHE A 161 10.38 -38.97 17.09
C PHE A 161 9.84 -40.19 17.84
N SER A 162 8.54 -40.47 17.79
CA SER A 162 7.97 -41.71 18.35
C SER A 162 8.50 -42.94 17.60
N ILE A 163 8.65 -42.86 16.28
CA ILE A 163 9.28 -43.89 15.45
C ILE A 163 10.77 -44.06 15.82
N ILE A 164 11.53 -42.97 16.00
CA ILE A 164 12.93 -43.04 16.44
C ILE A 164 13.07 -43.65 17.83
N ILE A 165 12.24 -43.22 18.81
CA ILE A 165 12.21 -43.82 20.14
C ILE A 165 11.92 -45.32 20.03
N SER A 166 11.01 -45.71 19.14
CA SER A 166 10.65 -47.12 18.93
C SER A 166 11.77 -47.94 18.31
N ILE A 167 12.47 -47.39 17.30
CA ILE A 167 13.60 -48.05 16.65
C ILE A 167 14.79 -48.19 17.62
N LEU A 168 15.07 -47.14 18.40
CA LEU A 168 16.11 -47.16 19.44
C LEU A 168 15.75 -48.10 20.59
N PHE A 169 14.47 -48.19 20.96
CA PHE A 169 13.96 -49.16 21.95
C PHE A 169 14.15 -50.61 21.47
N ILE A 170 13.83 -50.89 20.20
CA ILE A 170 14.10 -52.20 19.56
C ILE A 170 15.60 -52.51 19.56
N PHE A 171 16.45 -51.54 19.25
CA PHE A 171 17.91 -51.71 19.21
C PHE A 171 18.50 -52.04 20.60
N VAL A 172 18.09 -51.29 21.62
CA VAL A 172 18.51 -51.48 23.02
C VAL A 172 18.07 -52.84 23.58
N ILE A 173 16.85 -53.27 23.25
CA ILE A 173 16.33 -54.56 23.67
C ILE A 173 17.07 -55.71 22.99
N ASN A 174 17.39 -55.58 21.70
CA ASN A 174 18.15 -56.60 20.97
C ASN A 174 19.61 -56.72 21.44
N SER A 175 20.18 -55.69 22.08
CA SER A 175 21.49 -55.78 22.73
C SER A 175 21.46 -56.47 24.11
N SER A 176 20.31 -56.51 24.80
CA SER A 176 20.15 -57.23 26.06
C SER A 176 19.62 -58.64 25.82
N ALA A 177 20.52 -59.62 25.76
CA ALA A 177 20.33 -60.95 25.18
C ALA A 177 19.34 -61.93 25.88
N THR A 178 18.24 -61.50 26.50
CA THR A 178 17.41 -62.44 27.31
C THR A 178 15.90 -62.49 27.11
N LYS A 179 15.24 -61.66 26.27
CA LYS A 179 13.81 -61.89 25.89
C LYS A 179 13.40 -61.15 24.60
N LYS A 180 12.64 -61.81 23.71
CA LYS A 180 11.91 -61.19 22.59
C LYS A 180 10.61 -60.58 23.15
N TYR A 181 10.45 -59.26 23.04
CA TYR A 181 9.18 -58.57 23.34
C TYR A 181 8.27 -58.56 22.11
N ASP A 182 6.96 -58.59 22.34
CA ASP A 182 5.96 -58.62 21.28
C ASP A 182 5.74 -57.23 20.65
N SER A 183 5.47 -57.19 19.35
CA SER A 183 5.23 -55.95 18.59
C SER A 183 4.12 -55.05 19.16
N LEU A 184 3.18 -55.62 19.92
CA LEU A 184 2.08 -54.93 20.58
C LEU A 184 2.54 -53.97 21.68
N GLU A 185 3.55 -54.33 22.46
CA GLU A 185 4.02 -53.49 23.59
C GLU A 185 4.66 -52.18 23.11
N ILE A 186 5.37 -52.26 21.98
CA ILE A 186 5.95 -51.09 21.30
C ILE A 186 4.85 -50.15 20.82
N ILE A 187 3.75 -50.70 20.27
CA ILE A 187 2.60 -49.90 19.83
C ILE A 187 1.94 -49.19 21.01
N PHE A 188 1.73 -49.88 22.14
CA PHE A 188 1.19 -49.26 23.35
C PHE A 188 2.07 -48.12 23.88
N LEU A 189 3.39 -48.28 23.85
CA LEU A 189 4.33 -47.23 24.25
C LEU A 189 4.22 -45.98 23.35
N ASN A 190 4.09 -46.17 22.04
CA ASN A 190 3.86 -45.07 21.11
C ASN A 190 2.54 -44.36 21.38
N ILE A 191 1.46 -45.11 21.59
CA ILE A 191 0.14 -44.53 21.88
C ILE A 191 0.19 -43.74 23.19
N ALA A 192 0.80 -44.28 24.25
CA ALA A 192 0.93 -43.59 25.52
C ALA A 192 1.79 -42.31 25.41
N PHE A 193 2.90 -42.36 24.66
CA PHE A 193 3.71 -41.19 24.37
C PHE A 193 2.91 -40.12 23.63
N MET A 194 2.22 -40.49 22.56
CA MET A 194 1.38 -39.56 21.79
C MET A 194 0.25 -38.98 22.65
N PHE A 195 -0.40 -39.79 23.47
CA PHE A 195 -1.46 -39.36 24.37
C PHE A 195 -0.97 -38.34 25.41
N SER A 196 0.25 -38.53 25.94
CA SER A 196 0.91 -37.62 26.88
C SER A 196 1.45 -36.36 26.21
N TYR A 197 2.17 -36.51 25.08
CA TYR A 197 2.80 -35.42 24.32
C TYR A 197 1.74 -34.45 23.77
N PHE A 198 0.65 -34.96 23.20
CA PHE A 198 -0.45 -34.12 22.70
C PHE A 198 -1.43 -33.67 23.78
N ARG A 199 -1.25 -34.12 25.04
CA ARG A 199 -2.14 -33.82 26.17
C ARG A 199 -3.60 -34.19 25.90
N ILE A 200 -3.83 -35.32 25.22
CA ILE A 200 -5.16 -35.73 24.73
C ILE A 200 -6.17 -35.88 25.89
N PHE A 201 -5.70 -36.23 27.08
CA PHE A 201 -6.53 -36.32 28.29
C PHE A 201 -7.22 -35.01 28.71
N HIS A 202 -6.79 -33.84 28.21
CA HIS A 202 -7.46 -32.57 28.47
C HIS A 202 -8.70 -32.32 27.60
N ILE A 203 -8.91 -33.11 26.54
CA ILE A 203 -10.07 -32.94 25.64
C ILE A 203 -11.39 -33.19 26.37
N LEU A 204 -11.50 -34.30 27.10
CA LEU A 204 -12.74 -34.67 27.77
C LEU A 204 -13.13 -33.66 28.87
N PRO A 205 -12.24 -33.25 29.79
CA PRO A 205 -12.53 -32.17 30.74
C PRO A 205 -12.93 -30.85 30.07
N HIS A 206 -12.26 -30.47 28.97
CA HIS A 206 -12.60 -29.26 28.23
C HIS A 206 -14.00 -29.32 27.64
N LEU A 207 -14.38 -30.45 27.02
CA LEU A 207 -15.71 -30.64 26.46
C LEU A 207 -16.80 -30.57 27.54
N ILE A 208 -16.58 -31.20 28.70
CA ILE A 208 -17.51 -31.14 29.84
C ILE A 208 -17.74 -29.68 30.25
N GLN A 209 -16.68 -28.88 30.34
CA GLN A 209 -16.79 -27.47 30.73
C GLN A 209 -17.42 -26.60 29.65
N TYR A 210 -17.11 -26.86 28.38
CA TYR A 210 -17.76 -26.20 27.25
C TYR A 210 -19.28 -26.42 27.27
N PHE A 211 -19.72 -27.68 27.36
CA PHE A 211 -21.15 -27.99 27.43
C PHE A 211 -21.79 -27.46 28.71
N ARG A 212 -21.10 -27.51 29.85
CA ARG A 212 -21.59 -26.92 31.11
C ARG A 212 -21.76 -25.40 31.00
N ALA A 213 -20.82 -24.71 30.35
CA ALA A 213 -20.91 -23.26 30.16
C ALA A 213 -22.05 -22.86 29.22
N ILE A 214 -22.37 -23.68 28.20
CA ILE A 214 -23.46 -23.41 27.26
C ILE A 214 -24.84 -23.79 27.82
N ILE A 215 -24.94 -24.93 28.52
CA ILE A 215 -26.23 -25.50 28.93
C ILE A 215 -26.69 -24.98 30.30
N LEU A 216 -25.77 -24.75 31.24
CA LEU A 216 -26.10 -24.64 32.68
C LEU A 216 -25.83 -23.26 33.31
N SER A 217 -25.35 -22.26 32.56
CA SER A 217 -24.56 -21.20 33.20
C SER A 217 -25.22 -19.82 33.32
N ASN A 218 -25.33 -19.35 34.58
CA ASN A 218 -25.39 -17.94 34.98
C ASN A 218 -23.98 -17.28 35.12
N GLU A 219 -22.87 -18.06 35.11
CA GLU A 219 -21.48 -17.55 35.24
C GLU A 219 -20.45 -18.27 34.32
N PRO A 220 -20.43 -17.96 33.01
CA PRO A 220 -19.65 -18.73 32.03
C PRO A 220 -18.13 -18.47 32.12
N PHE A 221 -17.73 -17.29 32.59
CA PHE A 221 -16.31 -16.93 32.78
C PHE A 221 -15.63 -17.78 33.87
N ASN A 222 -16.32 -18.08 34.97
CA ASN A 222 -15.78 -18.88 36.05
C ASN A 222 -15.54 -20.34 35.59
N ILE A 223 -16.45 -20.88 34.78
CA ILE A 223 -16.29 -22.21 34.17
C ILE A 223 -15.11 -22.20 33.20
N PHE A 224 -14.97 -21.15 32.39
CA PHE A 224 -13.86 -21.01 31.45
C PHE A 224 -12.49 -20.92 32.14
N ARG A 225 -12.39 -20.10 33.20
CA ARG A 225 -11.15 -19.95 33.99
C ARG A 225 -10.74 -21.21 34.73
N ASN A 226 -11.72 -22.09 34.98
CA ASN A 226 -11.48 -23.42 35.51
C ASN A 226 -11.29 -24.48 34.41
N SER A 227 -10.90 -24.10 33.19
CA SER A 227 -10.71 -25.06 32.09
C SER A 227 -9.27 -25.45 31.81
N PRO A 228 -9.01 -26.56 31.08
CA PRO A 228 -7.65 -26.98 30.73
C PRO A 228 -6.76 -25.89 30.13
N ILE A 229 -7.33 -24.88 29.46
CA ILE A 229 -6.56 -23.74 28.92
C ILE A 229 -5.84 -22.93 30.03
N TYR A 230 -6.38 -22.95 31.25
CA TYR A 230 -5.78 -22.33 32.43
C TYR A 230 -4.94 -23.30 33.25
N TRP A 231 -5.15 -24.61 33.07
CA TRP A 231 -4.42 -25.64 33.80
C TRP A 231 -3.09 -25.98 33.12
N ASP A 232 -3.04 -25.99 31.79
CA ASP A 232 -1.87 -26.38 31.01
C ASP A 232 -1.62 -25.39 29.85
N GLU A 233 -0.40 -24.89 29.75
CA GLU A 233 0.05 -23.95 28.73
C GLU A 233 0.52 -24.65 27.44
N VAL A 234 0.77 -25.96 27.50
CA VAL A 234 1.39 -26.77 26.44
C VAL A 234 0.42 -27.82 25.89
N ILE A 235 -0.88 -27.50 25.84
CA ILE A 235 -1.84 -28.35 25.15
C ILE A 235 -1.58 -28.21 23.64
N ILE A 236 -0.85 -29.17 23.07
CA ILE A 236 -0.46 -29.13 21.64
C ILE A 236 -1.65 -29.36 20.72
N MET A 237 -2.57 -30.24 21.13
CA MET A 237 -3.76 -30.52 20.34
C MET A 237 -4.76 -29.36 20.43
N PRO A 238 -5.26 -28.82 19.31
CA PRO A 238 -6.29 -27.78 19.34
C PRO A 238 -7.51 -28.25 20.12
N LEU A 239 -7.90 -27.47 21.14
CA LEU A 239 -9.06 -27.82 21.95
C LEU A 239 -10.34 -27.69 21.11
N PRO A 240 -11.20 -28.73 21.07
CA PRO A 240 -12.40 -28.69 20.25
C PRO A 240 -13.35 -27.61 20.75
N PHE A 241 -13.91 -26.83 19.82
CA PHE A 241 -14.87 -25.75 20.09
C PHE A 241 -14.36 -24.57 20.94
N LEU A 242 -13.05 -24.48 21.21
CA LEU A 242 -12.48 -23.36 21.95
C LEU A 242 -12.81 -22.00 21.32
N SER A 243 -12.77 -21.89 19.99
CA SER A 243 -13.16 -20.65 19.30
C SER A 243 -14.62 -20.27 19.56
N LYS A 244 -15.55 -21.23 19.49
CA LYS A 244 -16.98 -21.02 19.79
C LYS A 244 -17.19 -20.65 21.26
N PHE A 245 -16.42 -21.23 22.17
CA PHE A 245 -16.49 -20.88 23.59
C PHE A 245 -16.09 -19.40 23.79
N LEU A 246 -15.00 -18.95 23.18
CA LEU A 246 -14.55 -17.56 23.27
C LEU A 246 -15.57 -16.58 22.67
N VAL A 247 -16.17 -16.91 21.52
CA VAL A 247 -17.25 -16.11 20.92
C VAL A 247 -18.44 -16.01 21.89
N SER A 248 -18.83 -17.12 22.53
CA SER A 248 -19.91 -17.14 23.52
C SER A 248 -19.60 -16.34 24.80
N LEU A 249 -18.33 -16.20 25.19
CA LEU A 249 -17.97 -15.33 26.32
C LEU A 249 -18.09 -13.86 25.95
N THR A 250 -17.66 -13.51 24.74
CA THR A 250 -17.76 -12.13 24.25
C THR A 250 -19.19 -11.65 24.04
N SER A 251 -20.14 -12.56 23.76
CA SER A 251 -21.56 -12.21 23.68
C SER A 251 -22.18 -11.93 25.06
N VAL A 252 -21.64 -12.51 26.13
CA VAL A 252 -22.09 -12.26 27.52
C VAL A 252 -21.47 -10.97 28.06
N ASN A 253 -20.14 -10.82 27.96
CA ASN A 253 -19.44 -9.59 28.30
C ASN A 253 -18.29 -9.37 27.32
N ARG A 254 -18.42 -8.35 26.46
CA ARG A 254 -17.47 -8.06 25.39
C ARG A 254 -16.07 -7.75 25.91
N SER A 255 -15.96 -6.89 26.92
CA SER A 255 -14.65 -6.43 27.40
C SER A 255 -13.89 -7.56 28.09
N GLU A 256 -14.59 -8.36 28.90
CA GLU A 256 -13.99 -9.50 29.59
C GLU A 256 -13.66 -10.63 28.62
N GLY A 257 -14.54 -10.95 27.66
CA GLY A 257 -14.27 -11.97 26.65
C GLY A 257 -13.09 -11.62 25.73
N LEU A 258 -12.91 -10.35 25.36
CA LEU A 258 -11.75 -9.91 24.58
C LEU A 258 -10.44 -10.08 25.36
N LYS A 259 -10.43 -9.85 26.68
CA LYS A 259 -9.26 -10.13 27.54
C LYS A 259 -8.91 -11.62 27.55
N GLU A 260 -9.90 -12.50 27.54
CA GLU A 260 -9.68 -13.95 27.47
C GLU A 260 -9.06 -14.35 26.11
N ILE A 261 -9.49 -13.73 25.01
CA ILE A 261 -8.89 -13.93 23.67
C ILE A 261 -7.44 -13.42 23.64
N GLU A 262 -7.18 -12.24 24.20
CA GLU A 262 -5.84 -11.64 24.31
C GLU A 262 -4.91 -12.55 25.12
N PHE A 263 -5.37 -13.02 26.27
CA PHE A 263 -4.65 -13.97 27.12
C PHE A 263 -4.23 -15.23 26.35
N ILE A 264 -5.13 -15.84 25.57
CA ILE A 264 -4.80 -17.04 24.78
C ILE A 264 -3.86 -16.70 23.63
N SER A 265 -4.10 -15.59 22.93
CA SER A 265 -3.24 -15.16 21.83
C SER A 265 -1.80 -14.93 22.31
N ALA A 266 -1.63 -14.23 23.43
CA ALA A 266 -0.32 -13.91 23.99
C ALA A 266 0.34 -15.13 24.64
N ARG A 267 -0.37 -15.82 25.56
CA ARG A 267 0.20 -16.80 26.49
C ARG A 267 -0.05 -18.27 26.15
N ARG A 268 -0.81 -18.59 25.09
CA ARG A 268 -1.13 -19.98 24.69
C ARG A 268 -0.74 -20.22 23.22
N PRO A 269 0.56 -20.40 22.92
CA PRO A 269 1.07 -20.43 21.55
C PRO A 269 0.43 -21.51 20.68
N THR A 270 0.13 -22.68 21.24
CA THR A 270 -0.49 -23.81 20.53
C THR A 270 -1.98 -23.60 20.25
N GLN A 271 -2.65 -22.69 20.96
CA GLN A 271 -4.08 -22.41 20.83
C GLN A 271 -4.38 -21.05 20.16
N ARG A 272 -3.34 -20.33 19.70
CA ARG A 272 -3.46 -19.03 19.01
C ARG A 272 -4.43 -19.04 17.84
N GLN A 273 -4.46 -20.14 17.07
CA GLN A 273 -5.38 -20.26 15.93
C GLN A 273 -6.85 -20.23 16.36
N ALA A 274 -7.19 -20.78 17.53
CA ALA A 274 -8.55 -20.74 18.06
C ALA A 274 -8.94 -19.31 18.48
N ALA A 275 -8.01 -18.58 19.12
CA ALA A 275 -8.19 -17.16 19.45
C ALA A 275 -8.35 -16.28 18.20
N SER A 276 -7.49 -16.46 17.20
CA SER A 276 -7.58 -15.76 15.90
C SER A 276 -8.89 -16.07 15.18
N SER A 277 -9.34 -17.33 15.20
CA SER A 277 -10.62 -17.73 14.59
C SER A 277 -11.83 -17.12 15.30
N ALA A 278 -11.79 -17.01 16.64
CA ALA A 278 -12.82 -16.34 17.43
C ALA A 278 -12.85 -14.84 17.13
N LEU A 279 -11.69 -14.19 17.06
CA LEU A 279 -11.57 -12.76 16.75
C LEU A 279 -12.10 -12.44 15.35
N LEU A 280 -11.78 -13.28 14.36
CA LEU A 280 -12.34 -13.20 13.02
C LEU A 280 -13.88 -13.32 13.06
N GLU A 281 -14.42 -14.27 13.82
CA GLU A 281 -15.86 -14.47 13.92
C GLU A 281 -16.60 -13.28 14.55
N ILE A 282 -16.06 -12.73 15.65
CA ILE A 282 -16.60 -11.53 16.31
C ILE A 282 -16.57 -10.34 15.35
N THR A 283 -15.46 -10.15 14.64
CA THR A 283 -15.31 -9.06 13.66
C THR A 283 -16.36 -9.17 12.56
N ILE A 284 -16.58 -10.37 12.03
CA ILE A 284 -17.57 -10.62 10.99
C ILE A 284 -19.00 -10.43 11.50
N GLN A 285 -19.29 -10.85 12.73
CA GLN A 285 -20.60 -10.60 13.36
C GLN A 285 -20.85 -9.10 13.57
N ASP A 286 -19.85 -8.33 13.96
CA ASP A 286 -20.01 -6.89 14.16
C ASP A 286 -20.19 -6.13 12.86
N LEU A 287 -19.39 -6.44 11.83
CA LEU A 287 -19.54 -5.84 10.50
C LEU A 287 -20.83 -6.29 9.79
N GLY A 288 -21.27 -7.52 10.05
CA GLY A 288 -22.49 -8.09 9.51
C GLY A 288 -23.78 -7.49 10.09
N LYS A 289 -23.70 -6.76 11.21
CA LYS A 289 -24.86 -6.05 11.81
C LYS A 289 -25.19 -4.73 11.11
N PHE A 290 -24.29 -4.19 10.28
CA PHE A 290 -24.55 -2.92 9.62
C PHE A 290 -25.58 -3.10 8.51
N ASP A 291 -26.57 -2.20 8.50
CA ASP A 291 -27.70 -2.20 7.56
C ASP A 291 -27.78 -0.88 6.78
N SER A 292 -26.89 0.08 7.05
CA SER A 292 -26.87 1.38 6.36
C SER A 292 -25.45 1.87 6.05
N VAL A 293 -25.33 2.73 5.02
CA VAL A 293 -24.07 3.40 4.64
C VAL A 293 -23.51 4.26 5.79
N LYS A 294 -24.39 4.79 6.65
CA LYS A 294 -23.99 5.57 7.84
C LYS A 294 -23.22 4.75 8.86
N GLU A 295 -23.61 3.49 9.05
CA GLU A 295 -22.94 2.57 9.96
C GLU A 295 -21.61 2.08 9.35
N ILE A 296 -21.57 1.88 8.03
CA ILE A 296 -20.32 1.58 7.30
C ILE A 296 -19.30 2.73 7.48
N ALA A 297 -19.73 3.98 7.51
CA ALA A 297 -18.84 5.12 7.79
C ALA A 297 -18.28 5.15 9.23
N GLN A 298 -18.77 4.30 10.15
CA GLN A 298 -18.35 4.24 11.55
C GLN A 298 -17.49 3.00 11.90
N VAL A 299 -17.13 2.19 10.90
CA VAL A 299 -16.35 0.97 11.04
C VAL A 299 -15.05 1.16 11.84
N SER A 300 -14.30 2.24 11.58
CA SER A 300 -13.02 2.50 12.24
C SER A 300 -13.14 2.58 13.77
N LYS A 301 -14.25 3.13 14.28
CA LYS A 301 -14.54 3.16 15.71
C LYS A 301 -14.82 1.76 16.25
N ASN A 302 -15.57 0.96 15.52
CA ASN A 302 -15.99 -0.37 15.93
C ASN A 302 -14.86 -1.41 15.87
N LEU A 303 -13.88 -1.21 15.00
CA LEU A 303 -12.72 -2.10 14.84
C LEU A 303 -11.49 -1.70 15.67
N SER A 304 -11.56 -0.60 16.44
CA SER A 304 -10.44 -0.10 17.26
C SER A 304 -9.82 -1.14 18.21
N PHE A 305 -10.62 -2.09 18.70
CA PHE A 305 -10.15 -3.17 19.58
C PHE A 305 -9.15 -4.12 18.91
N LEU A 306 -9.15 -4.22 17.57
CA LEU A 306 -8.23 -5.09 16.82
C LEU A 306 -6.76 -4.66 16.94
N SER A 307 -6.51 -3.38 17.26
CA SER A 307 -5.15 -2.84 17.44
C SER A 307 -4.37 -3.50 18.59
N ALA A 308 -5.06 -4.13 19.53
CA ALA A 308 -4.45 -4.85 20.65
C ALA A 308 -3.97 -6.27 20.29
N PHE A 309 -4.21 -6.76 19.06
CA PHE A 309 -3.96 -8.14 18.67
C PHE A 309 -2.96 -8.24 17.50
N ASP A 310 -2.12 -9.28 17.53
CA ASP A 310 -1.27 -9.64 16.38
C ASP A 310 -2.08 -10.48 15.37
N LEU A 311 -2.48 -9.86 14.27
CA LEU A 311 -3.34 -10.47 13.24
C LEU A 311 -2.51 -11.11 12.12
N SER A 312 -3.06 -12.14 11.47
CA SER A 312 -2.45 -12.70 10.26
C SER A 312 -2.40 -11.66 9.14
N LEU A 313 -1.48 -11.83 8.20
CA LEU A 313 -1.31 -10.92 7.07
C LEU A 313 -2.61 -10.76 6.26
N GLU A 314 -3.32 -11.87 6.04
CA GLU A 314 -4.58 -11.90 5.29
C GLU A 314 -5.70 -11.15 6.03
N PHE A 315 -5.78 -11.31 7.35
CA PHE A 315 -6.77 -10.60 8.16
C PHE A 315 -6.45 -9.09 8.23
N ASN A 316 -5.19 -8.72 8.46
CA ASN A 316 -4.75 -7.32 8.41
C ASN A 316 -5.08 -6.64 7.07
N ASN A 317 -4.83 -7.32 5.96
CA ASN A 317 -5.15 -6.80 4.63
C ASN A 317 -6.67 -6.61 4.44
N ALA A 318 -7.49 -7.55 4.92
CA ALA A 318 -8.96 -7.41 4.85
C ALA A 318 -9.46 -6.21 5.67
N VAL A 319 -8.96 -6.01 6.89
CA VAL A 319 -9.32 -4.89 7.75
C VAL A 319 -8.95 -3.55 7.11
N ARG A 320 -7.74 -3.41 6.55
CA ARG A 320 -7.31 -2.18 5.88
C ARG A 320 -8.21 -1.80 4.69
N ASN A 321 -8.62 -2.78 3.88
CA ASN A 321 -9.53 -2.51 2.76
C ASN A 321 -10.89 -2.02 3.27
N ILE A 322 -11.39 -2.62 4.34
CA ILE A 322 -12.66 -2.22 4.98
C ILE A 322 -12.58 -0.82 5.60
N GLU A 323 -11.44 -0.45 6.21
CA GLU A 323 -11.20 0.89 6.71
C GLU A 323 -11.16 1.94 5.59
N ASN A 324 -10.53 1.64 4.45
CA ASN A 324 -10.53 2.52 3.28
C ASN A 324 -11.96 2.76 2.75
N ILE A 325 -12.74 1.69 2.59
CA ILE A 325 -14.16 1.78 2.20
C ILE A 325 -14.95 2.63 3.21
N SER A 326 -14.66 2.52 4.51
CA SER A 326 -15.29 3.35 5.54
C SER A 326 -14.97 4.84 5.41
N ILE A 327 -13.73 5.19 5.08
CA ILE A 327 -13.29 6.58 4.86
C ILE A 327 -14.03 7.20 3.67
N GLU A 328 -14.18 6.44 2.58
CA GLU A 328 -14.95 6.88 1.41
C GLU A 328 -16.44 7.02 1.73
N ALA A 329 -17.02 6.09 2.50
CA ALA A 329 -18.40 6.19 2.99
C ALA A 329 -18.61 7.43 3.86
N LYS A 330 -17.60 7.87 4.62
CA LYS A 330 -17.65 9.13 5.36
C LYS A 330 -17.67 10.35 4.43
N THR A 331 -16.84 10.34 3.38
CA THR A 331 -16.80 11.39 2.35
C THR A 331 -18.16 11.61 1.67
N TYR A 332 -18.95 10.54 1.52
CA TYR A 332 -20.32 10.62 1.01
C TYR A 332 -21.24 11.48 1.91
N PHE A 333 -21.08 11.41 3.24
CA PHE A 333 -21.85 12.24 4.18
C PHE A 333 -21.35 13.67 4.28
N ASP A 334 -20.03 13.88 4.16
CA ASP A 334 -19.40 15.19 4.23
C ASP A 334 -19.64 16.03 2.95
N SER A 335 -19.98 15.38 1.83
CA SER A 335 -20.27 16.05 0.56
C SER A 335 -21.62 16.77 0.57
N SER A 336 -21.64 18.08 0.27
CA SER A 336 -22.88 18.86 0.12
C SER A 336 -23.55 18.71 -1.26
N SER A 337 -22.76 18.48 -2.31
CA SER A 337 -23.26 18.31 -3.69
C SER A 337 -23.85 16.91 -3.91
N LYS A 338 -25.07 16.86 -4.48
CA LYS A 338 -25.75 15.60 -4.87
C LYS A 338 -24.98 14.84 -5.96
N TYR A 339 -24.34 15.54 -6.88
CA TYR A 339 -23.48 14.92 -7.91
C TYR A 339 -22.30 14.20 -7.28
N ASN A 340 -21.60 14.86 -6.35
CA ASN A 340 -20.47 14.26 -5.64
C ASN A 340 -20.92 13.05 -4.81
N LYS A 341 -22.11 13.09 -4.19
CA LYS A 341 -22.68 11.94 -3.47
C LYS A 341 -22.87 10.72 -4.37
N ILE A 342 -23.46 10.89 -5.57
CA ILE A 342 -23.64 9.80 -6.53
C ILE A 342 -22.28 9.26 -6.99
N ARG A 343 -21.35 10.15 -7.33
CA ARG A 343 -20.00 9.77 -7.72
C ARG A 343 -19.30 8.95 -6.63
N THR A 344 -19.39 9.38 -5.37
CA THR A 344 -18.80 8.64 -4.24
C THR A 344 -19.46 7.27 -4.06
N LEU A 345 -20.78 7.14 -4.22
CA LEU A 345 -21.45 5.84 -4.18
C LEU A 345 -20.97 4.91 -5.32
N GLN A 346 -20.75 5.43 -6.52
CA GLN A 346 -20.20 4.65 -7.64
C GLN A 346 -18.77 4.18 -7.38
N ILE A 347 -17.93 5.04 -6.80
CA ILE A 347 -16.57 4.69 -6.37
C ILE A 347 -16.63 3.56 -5.33
N LEU A 348 -17.45 3.73 -4.29
CA LEU A 348 -17.66 2.71 -3.25
C LEU A 348 -18.10 1.36 -3.81
N LEU A 349 -19.00 1.34 -4.79
CA LEU A 349 -19.42 0.10 -5.46
C LEU A 349 -18.26 -0.57 -6.21
N ALA A 350 -17.41 0.22 -6.87
CA ALA A 350 -16.24 -0.30 -7.57
C ALA A 350 -15.20 -0.87 -6.58
N ASP A 351 -14.94 -0.17 -5.48
CA ASP A 351 -13.97 -0.58 -4.46
C ASP A 351 -14.43 -1.83 -3.70
N ILE A 352 -15.71 -1.94 -3.35
CA ILE A 352 -16.26 -3.17 -2.78
C ILE A 352 -16.15 -4.34 -3.77
N LYS A 353 -16.40 -4.11 -5.06
CA LYS A 353 -16.27 -5.17 -6.08
C LYS A 353 -14.81 -5.62 -6.24
N LYS A 354 -13.87 -4.68 -6.23
CA LYS A 354 -12.43 -4.97 -6.20
C LYS A 354 -12.06 -5.77 -4.95
N PHE A 355 -12.59 -5.38 -3.79
CA PHE A 355 -12.38 -6.10 -2.54
C PHE A 355 -12.93 -7.54 -2.59
N GLN A 356 -14.13 -7.74 -3.12
CA GLN A 356 -14.71 -9.08 -3.33
C GLN A 356 -13.80 -9.97 -4.20
N ASN A 357 -13.22 -9.42 -5.28
CA ASN A 357 -12.30 -10.16 -6.15
C ASN A 357 -11.02 -10.59 -5.41
N ILE A 358 -10.45 -9.70 -4.58
CA ILE A 358 -9.29 -10.00 -3.73
C ILE A 358 -9.63 -11.13 -2.75
N LEU A 359 -10.82 -11.09 -2.15
CA LEU A 359 -11.26 -12.11 -1.19
C LEU A 359 -11.48 -13.47 -1.85
N THR A 360 -12.00 -13.53 -3.08
CA THR A 360 -12.16 -14.77 -3.85
C THR A 360 -10.79 -15.42 -4.16
N ALA A 361 -9.76 -14.61 -4.40
CA ALA A 361 -8.40 -15.10 -4.62
C ALA A 361 -7.70 -15.54 -3.32
N THR A 362 -8.16 -15.06 -2.16
CA THR A 362 -7.58 -15.37 -0.85
C THR A 362 -8.05 -16.74 -0.39
N LYS A 363 -7.17 -17.75 -0.46
CA LYS A 363 -7.47 -19.12 0.01
C LYS A 363 -7.67 -19.14 1.53
N GLY A 364 -8.75 -19.79 2.00
CA GLY A 364 -8.97 -20.12 3.41
C GLY A 364 -10.22 -19.49 4.04
N HIS A 365 -10.40 -19.71 5.35
CA HIS A 365 -11.60 -19.29 6.08
C HIS A 365 -11.78 -17.76 6.19
N THR A 366 -10.69 -17.00 6.19
CA THR A 366 -10.71 -15.53 6.25
C THR A 366 -11.36 -14.92 5.01
N GLY A 367 -10.96 -15.35 3.80
CA GLY A 367 -11.53 -14.85 2.54
C GLY A 367 -13.04 -15.10 2.45
N TYR A 368 -13.47 -16.34 2.74
CA TYR A 368 -14.89 -16.72 2.70
C TYR A 368 -15.74 -15.89 3.67
N LYS A 369 -15.33 -15.75 4.93
CA LYS A 369 -16.11 -14.99 5.93
C LYS A 369 -16.22 -13.51 5.56
N PHE A 370 -15.12 -12.86 5.17
CA PHE A 370 -15.16 -11.45 4.73
C PHE A 370 -15.95 -11.24 3.44
N HIS A 371 -16.00 -12.23 2.56
CA HIS A 371 -16.79 -12.14 1.33
C HIS A 371 -18.27 -11.96 1.63
N SER A 372 -18.80 -12.63 2.67
CA SER A 372 -20.20 -12.47 3.08
C SER A 372 -20.54 -11.04 3.52
N VAL A 373 -19.62 -10.37 4.24
CA VAL A 373 -19.77 -8.96 4.66
C VAL A 373 -19.70 -8.04 3.45
N ALA A 374 -18.70 -8.24 2.58
CA ALA A 374 -18.53 -7.44 1.37
C ALA A 374 -19.73 -7.57 0.43
N TYR A 375 -20.34 -8.75 0.34
CA TYR A 375 -21.57 -8.96 -0.43
C TYR A 375 -22.75 -8.19 0.15
N LYS A 376 -22.98 -8.28 1.46
CA LYS A 376 -24.06 -7.52 2.14
C LYS A 376 -23.89 -6.01 1.96
N TRP A 377 -22.67 -5.49 2.16
CA TRP A 377 -22.41 -4.07 2.00
C TRP A 377 -22.57 -3.59 0.56
N TYR A 378 -22.20 -4.42 -0.43
CA TYR A 378 -22.47 -4.11 -1.83
C TYR A 378 -23.96 -3.87 -2.06
N GLN A 379 -24.83 -4.74 -1.54
CA GLN A 379 -26.29 -4.60 -1.65
C GLN A 379 -26.79 -3.30 -0.99
N ILE A 380 -26.33 -3.00 0.23
CA ILE A 380 -26.71 -1.77 0.95
C ILE A 380 -26.35 -0.52 0.14
N ILE A 381 -25.12 -0.46 -0.41
CA ILE A 381 -24.67 0.70 -1.18
C ILE A 381 -25.37 0.76 -2.54
N GLU A 382 -25.64 -0.38 -3.17
CA GLU A 382 -26.36 -0.43 -4.45
C GLU A 382 -27.80 0.06 -4.30
N ASP A 383 -28.49 -0.36 -3.24
CA ASP A 383 -29.85 0.09 -2.94
C ASP A 383 -29.90 1.58 -2.63
N GLU A 384 -28.92 2.11 -1.90
CA GLU A 384 -28.79 3.55 -1.67
C GLU A 384 -28.55 4.30 -2.99
N ASN A 385 -27.66 3.80 -3.84
CA ASN A 385 -27.41 4.38 -5.16
C ASN A 385 -28.66 4.36 -6.05
N LYS A 386 -29.44 3.28 -6.04
CA LYS A 386 -30.72 3.18 -6.76
C LYS A 386 -31.74 4.21 -6.28
N LYS A 387 -31.89 4.42 -4.97
CA LYS A 387 -32.77 5.47 -4.43
C LYS A 387 -32.36 6.86 -4.94
N PHE A 388 -31.07 7.17 -4.98
CA PHE A 388 -30.58 8.43 -5.53
C PHE A 388 -30.85 8.56 -7.03
N ILE A 389 -30.74 7.49 -7.80
CA ILE A 389 -31.04 7.45 -9.23
C ILE A 389 -32.55 7.61 -9.49
N GLU A 390 -33.41 7.02 -8.67
CA GLU A 390 -34.87 7.15 -8.80
C GLU A 390 -35.35 8.56 -8.44
N ILE A 391 -34.82 9.16 -7.37
CA ILE A 391 -35.05 10.58 -7.01
C ILE A 391 -34.57 11.53 -8.14
N LYS A 392 -33.65 11.09 -8.99
CA LYS A 392 -33.07 11.86 -10.10
C LYS A 392 -34.00 12.02 -11.30
N LYS A 393 -35.06 11.21 -11.44
CA LYS A 393 -35.96 11.31 -12.62
C LYS A 393 -36.70 12.65 -12.71
N ASP A 394 -36.88 13.36 -11.59
CA ASP A 394 -37.56 14.66 -11.53
C ASP A 394 -36.62 15.85 -11.25
N ILE A 395 -35.30 15.64 -11.18
CA ILE A 395 -34.33 16.69 -10.79
C ILE A 395 -33.32 16.91 -11.92
N PHE A 396 -33.11 18.17 -12.30
CA PHE A 396 -32.08 18.57 -13.26
C PHE A 396 -30.73 17.95 -12.88
N GLU A 397 -30.20 17.13 -13.78
CA GLU A 397 -28.85 16.58 -13.65
C GLU A 397 -27.83 17.64 -14.04
N GLU A 398 -27.04 18.09 -13.06
CA GLU A 398 -25.93 19.01 -13.28
C GLU A 398 -24.99 18.48 -14.37
N ILE A 399 -24.67 19.37 -15.31
CA ILE A 399 -23.70 19.16 -16.37
C ILE A 399 -22.31 19.17 -15.72
N PRO A 400 -21.57 18.05 -15.73
CA PRO A 400 -20.19 18.04 -15.22
C PRO A 400 -19.35 19.01 -16.04
N ASN A 401 -18.59 19.89 -15.39
CA ASN A 401 -17.76 20.87 -16.08
C ASN A 401 -16.41 20.25 -16.50
N PRO A 402 -16.15 20.06 -17.81
CA PRO A 402 -14.92 19.44 -18.29
C PRO A 402 -13.80 20.44 -18.55
N TYR A 403 -14.12 21.74 -18.59
CA TYR A 403 -13.16 22.78 -18.99
C TYR A 403 -12.19 23.08 -17.86
N ILE A 404 -10.91 23.22 -18.20
CA ILE A 404 -9.82 23.50 -17.28
C ILE A 404 -9.06 24.71 -17.81
N PHE A 405 -9.11 25.82 -17.09
CA PHE A 405 -8.30 26.99 -17.38
C PHE A 405 -7.41 27.32 -16.18
N GLY A 406 -6.15 27.68 -16.45
CA GLY A 406 -5.17 28.04 -15.43
C GLY A 406 -4.01 27.06 -15.31
N THR A 407 -4.26 25.76 -15.45
CA THR A 407 -3.24 24.68 -15.41
C THR A 407 -3.07 24.01 -16.77
N PRO A 408 -1.88 23.46 -17.10
CA PRO A 408 -1.69 22.65 -18.29
C PRO A 408 -2.64 21.43 -18.29
N VAL A 409 -3.22 21.12 -19.45
CA VAL A 409 -4.12 19.96 -19.62
C VAL A 409 -3.29 18.69 -19.70
N ARG A 410 -3.60 17.71 -18.85
CA ARG A 410 -2.95 16.38 -18.82
C ARG A 410 -3.97 15.33 -19.21
N THR A 411 -3.62 14.38 -20.07
CA THR A 411 -4.35 13.12 -20.22
C THR A 411 -3.80 12.11 -19.22
N ASP A 412 -4.36 12.01 -18.02
CA ASP A 412 -4.04 10.94 -17.08
C ASP A 412 -5.14 9.87 -17.09
N ASP A 413 -4.73 8.60 -17.15
CA ASP A 413 -5.62 7.43 -17.27
C ASP A 413 -6.60 7.25 -16.09
N SER A 414 -6.41 8.00 -15.00
CA SER A 414 -7.21 7.88 -13.77
C SER A 414 -8.56 8.57 -13.86
N THR A 415 -8.69 9.57 -14.73
CA THR A 415 -9.97 10.20 -15.06
C THR A 415 -10.12 10.09 -16.56
N ASN A 416 -11.14 9.37 -17.03
CA ASN A 416 -11.39 9.00 -18.43
C ASN A 416 -11.70 10.23 -19.34
N ARG A 417 -10.91 11.30 -19.23
CA ARG A 417 -11.19 12.65 -19.74
C ARG A 417 -10.14 13.02 -20.77
N LYS A 418 -10.45 12.75 -22.04
CA LYS A 418 -9.72 13.29 -23.20
C LYS A 418 -10.03 14.78 -23.41
N ILE A 419 -9.78 15.65 -22.41
CA ILE A 419 -10.03 17.10 -22.52
C ILE A 419 -9.03 17.76 -23.50
N PHE A 420 -7.87 17.14 -23.73
CA PHE A 420 -6.90 17.64 -24.68
C PHE A 420 -7.36 17.39 -26.12
N VAL A 421 -7.88 18.43 -26.77
CA VAL A 421 -8.06 18.43 -28.23
C VAL A 421 -6.68 18.45 -28.87
N LYS A 422 -6.37 17.40 -29.61
CA LYS A 422 -5.05 17.21 -30.21
C LYS A 422 -4.76 18.36 -31.19
N ARG A 423 -3.63 19.02 -30.97
CA ARG A 423 -3.02 20.00 -31.89
C ARG A 423 -2.36 19.23 -33.03
N ASP A 424 -3.15 18.54 -33.84
CA ASP A 424 -2.63 17.67 -34.92
C ASP A 424 -1.82 18.47 -35.95
N ASP A 425 -2.13 19.77 -36.10
CA ASP A 425 -1.34 20.74 -36.87
C ASP A 425 0.12 20.82 -36.38
N ILE A 426 0.31 20.97 -35.07
CA ILE A 426 1.63 21.15 -34.45
C ILE A 426 2.34 19.82 -34.23
N ILE A 427 1.58 18.79 -33.83
CA ILE A 427 2.12 17.44 -33.67
C ILE A 427 2.61 16.93 -35.01
N GLY A 428 1.84 17.10 -36.09
CA GLY A 428 2.25 16.75 -37.44
C GLY A 428 3.48 17.53 -37.90
N GLU A 429 3.60 18.82 -37.55
CA GLU A 429 4.80 19.59 -37.85
C GLU A 429 6.02 19.05 -37.09
N ILE A 430 5.89 18.75 -35.80
CA ILE A 430 6.96 18.12 -35.01
C ILE A 430 7.35 16.77 -35.63
N GLU A 431 6.38 15.90 -35.93
CA GLU A 431 6.61 14.59 -36.54
C GLU A 431 7.30 14.70 -37.90
N SER A 432 6.88 15.64 -38.76
CA SER A 432 7.49 15.85 -40.06
C SER A 432 8.97 16.27 -39.94
N ASN A 433 9.30 17.13 -38.97
CA ASN A 433 10.68 17.52 -38.70
C ASN A 433 11.50 16.38 -38.09
N LEU A 434 10.87 15.49 -37.33
CA LEU A 434 11.51 14.32 -36.73
C LEU A 434 11.62 13.12 -37.68
N SER A 435 10.88 13.12 -38.80
CA SER A 435 10.77 11.99 -39.74
C SER A 435 12.10 11.62 -40.40
N ASN A 436 12.99 12.59 -40.60
CA ASN A 436 14.33 12.31 -41.09
C ASN A 436 15.30 12.03 -39.92
N ILE A 437 15.36 10.75 -39.54
CA ILE A 437 16.22 10.24 -38.45
C ILE A 437 17.69 10.62 -38.66
N SER A 438 18.15 10.88 -39.89
CA SER A 438 19.55 11.28 -40.15
C SER A 438 19.84 12.76 -39.87
N GLN A 439 18.84 13.64 -39.85
CA GLN A 439 19.04 15.11 -39.78
C GLN A 439 18.76 15.73 -38.40
N LYS A 440 18.09 15.01 -37.48
CA LYS A 440 17.92 15.33 -36.03
C LYS A 440 17.94 16.83 -35.71
N PRO A 441 16.96 17.60 -36.20
CA PRO A 441 16.95 19.04 -36.00
C PRO A 441 16.70 19.38 -34.53
N THR A 442 17.34 20.44 -34.04
CA THR A 442 16.86 21.11 -32.84
C THR A 442 15.53 21.78 -33.17
N LEU A 443 14.54 21.66 -32.29
CA LEU A 443 13.23 22.28 -32.46
C LEU A 443 13.07 23.43 -31.47
N PHE A 444 12.49 24.53 -31.93
CA PHE A 444 12.15 25.67 -31.09
C PHE A 444 10.65 25.96 -31.20
N LEU A 445 9.90 25.56 -30.18
CA LEU A 445 8.45 25.76 -30.10
C LEU A 445 8.14 27.02 -29.32
N TYR A 446 7.83 28.11 -30.02
CA TYR A 446 7.51 29.39 -29.38
C TYR A 446 6.05 29.76 -29.55
N GLY A 447 5.48 30.43 -28.56
CA GLY A 447 4.10 30.90 -28.63
C GLY A 447 3.71 31.67 -27.38
N ARG A 448 2.78 32.62 -27.49
CA ARG A 448 2.45 33.52 -26.39
C ARG A 448 1.94 32.78 -25.14
N ARG A 449 1.86 33.48 -24.01
CA ARG A 449 1.41 32.87 -22.75
C ARG A 449 -0.02 32.33 -22.94
N ARG A 450 -0.30 31.17 -22.33
CA ARG A 450 -1.63 30.51 -22.34
C ARG A 450 -2.12 29.94 -23.69
N VAL A 451 -1.28 29.83 -24.72
CA VAL A 451 -1.66 29.17 -25.99
C VAL A 451 -1.60 27.63 -25.96
N GLY A 452 -1.14 27.04 -24.85
CA GLY A 452 -1.14 25.58 -24.65
C GLY A 452 0.19 24.85 -24.91
N LYS A 453 1.33 25.57 -24.91
CA LYS A 453 2.69 24.99 -25.11
C LYS A 453 2.96 23.78 -24.21
N SER A 454 2.91 23.98 -22.89
CA SER A 454 3.14 22.91 -21.91
C SER A 454 2.14 21.75 -22.08
N SER A 455 0.90 22.04 -22.49
CA SER A 455 -0.08 20.98 -22.76
C SER A 455 0.29 20.15 -24.00
N VAL A 456 0.82 20.77 -25.06
CA VAL A 456 1.36 20.02 -26.21
C VAL A 456 2.54 19.15 -25.78
N LEU A 457 3.49 19.69 -25.02
CA LEU A 457 4.68 18.95 -24.59
C LEU A 457 4.37 17.78 -23.65
N ILE A 458 3.45 17.97 -22.70
CA ILE A 458 3.05 16.93 -21.74
C ILE A 458 2.32 15.77 -22.43
N ASN A 459 1.48 16.06 -23.44
CA ASN A 459 0.70 15.03 -24.15
C ASN A 459 1.45 14.46 -25.38
N LEU A 460 2.68 14.93 -25.63
CA LEU A 460 3.53 14.46 -26.71
C LEU A 460 3.88 12.96 -26.65
N PRO A 461 4.15 12.35 -25.48
CA PRO A 461 4.46 10.91 -25.38
C PRO A 461 3.36 9.97 -25.89
N GLY A 462 2.09 10.38 -25.80
CA GLY A 462 0.93 9.62 -26.30
C GLY A 462 0.58 9.92 -27.76
N SER A 463 1.24 10.91 -28.37
CA SER A 463 0.96 11.35 -29.74
C SER A 463 2.08 10.99 -30.73
N LEU A 464 3.34 10.95 -30.27
CA LEU A 464 4.49 10.54 -31.08
C LEU A 464 4.65 9.02 -31.18
N GLY A 465 5.26 8.57 -32.28
CA GLY A 465 5.63 7.18 -32.50
C GLY A 465 6.52 6.57 -31.39
N LYS A 466 6.46 5.24 -31.24
CA LYS A 466 7.17 4.48 -30.18
C LYS A 466 8.70 4.65 -30.20
N GLN A 467 9.26 5.07 -31.33
CA GLN A 467 10.68 5.32 -31.52
C GLN A 467 11.18 6.58 -30.79
N TYR A 468 10.33 7.57 -30.51
CA TYR A 468 10.71 8.78 -29.78
C TYR A 468 10.29 8.66 -28.32
N ILE A 469 11.22 8.88 -27.39
CA ILE A 469 10.98 8.88 -25.94
C ILE A 469 11.06 10.33 -25.46
N PRO A 470 9.92 11.02 -25.28
CA PRO A 470 9.95 12.43 -24.89
C PRO A 470 10.20 12.56 -23.39
N ALA A 471 11.33 13.15 -23.03
CA ALA A 471 11.70 13.48 -21.66
C ALA A 471 11.35 14.95 -21.40
N TYR A 472 10.33 15.19 -20.59
CA TYR A 472 9.85 16.54 -20.26
C TYR A 472 10.60 17.13 -19.07
N ILE A 473 11.08 18.37 -19.21
CA ILE A 473 11.79 19.11 -18.19
C ILE A 473 11.16 20.50 -18.08
N ASP A 474 10.65 20.82 -16.90
CA ASP A 474 10.15 22.14 -16.56
C ASP A 474 11.29 23.01 -16.03
N CYS A 475 11.67 24.05 -16.77
CA CYS A 475 12.72 24.98 -16.33
C CYS A 475 12.22 25.97 -15.28
N GLN A 476 10.91 26.05 -14.98
CA GLN A 476 10.38 26.83 -13.86
C GLN A 476 10.55 26.11 -12.51
N ASP A 477 10.76 24.79 -12.53
CA ASP A 477 11.06 24.04 -11.31
C ASP A 477 12.41 24.48 -10.74
N GLY A 478 12.40 25.01 -9.50
CA GLY A 478 13.62 25.47 -8.84
C GLY A 478 14.71 24.39 -8.74
N ARG A 479 14.34 23.10 -8.74
CA ARG A 479 15.30 21.98 -8.78
C ARG A 479 16.12 21.96 -10.07
N THR A 480 15.55 22.43 -11.18
CA THR A 480 16.23 22.49 -12.47
C THR A 480 17.24 23.64 -12.52
N THR A 481 17.00 24.73 -11.79
CA THR A 481 17.77 25.98 -11.90
C THR A 481 18.67 26.31 -10.71
N GLU A 482 18.67 25.50 -9.65
CA GLU A 482 19.43 25.77 -8.42
C GLU A 482 20.95 25.66 -8.61
N SER A 483 21.42 24.69 -9.39
CA SER A 483 22.85 24.48 -9.65
C SER A 483 23.06 23.63 -10.90
N THR A 484 24.30 23.63 -11.43
CA THR A 484 24.69 22.73 -12.54
C THR A 484 24.46 21.26 -12.19
N ALA A 485 24.74 20.85 -10.94
CA ALA A 485 24.50 19.49 -10.48
C ALA A 485 23.01 19.13 -10.52
N SER A 486 22.16 20.04 -10.01
CA SER A 486 20.72 19.86 -9.97
C SER A 486 20.11 19.84 -11.38
N PHE A 487 20.61 20.67 -12.31
CA PHE A 487 20.22 20.64 -13.72
C PHE A 487 20.57 19.29 -14.39
N CYS A 488 21.83 18.84 -14.28
CA CYS A 488 22.27 17.58 -14.87
C CYS A 488 21.51 16.37 -14.28
N TYR A 489 21.26 16.37 -12.98
CA TYR A 489 20.46 15.33 -12.32
C TYR A 489 19.00 15.35 -12.77
N SER A 490 18.38 16.53 -12.89
CA SER A 490 16.99 16.67 -13.34
C SER A 490 16.82 16.19 -14.79
N LEU A 491 17.81 16.47 -15.65
CA LEU A 491 17.87 15.95 -17.01
C LEU A 491 18.00 14.42 -17.05
N SER A 492 18.95 13.83 -16.33
CA SER A 492 19.11 12.36 -16.31
C SER A 492 17.90 11.67 -15.71
N LYS A 493 17.29 12.24 -14.66
CA LYS A 493 16.09 11.71 -14.02
C LYS A 493 14.89 11.72 -14.95
N SER A 494 14.63 12.83 -15.63
CA SER A 494 13.50 12.95 -16.56
C SER A 494 13.60 11.96 -17.71
N ILE A 495 14.81 11.68 -18.19
CA ILE A 495 15.06 10.65 -19.21
C ILE A 495 14.84 9.24 -18.64
N SER A 496 15.38 8.94 -17.45
CA SER A 496 15.18 7.63 -16.81
C SER A 496 13.71 7.36 -16.49
N ASP A 497 12.94 8.35 -16.07
CA ASP A 497 11.51 8.19 -15.80
C ASP A 497 10.71 7.99 -17.10
N ALA A 498 11.01 8.74 -18.17
CA ALA A 498 10.40 8.53 -19.49
C ALA A 498 10.71 7.14 -20.09
N LEU A 499 11.87 6.56 -19.79
CA LEU A 499 12.23 5.19 -20.18
C LEU A 499 11.40 4.15 -19.42
N LYS A 500 11.23 4.33 -18.09
CA LYS A 500 10.44 3.43 -17.25
C LYS A 500 8.98 3.37 -17.69
N ASP A 501 8.39 4.51 -18.03
CA ASP A 501 7.00 4.59 -18.52
C ASP A 501 6.80 3.78 -19.82
N ARG A 502 7.89 3.52 -20.57
CA ARG A 502 7.89 2.68 -21.78
C ARG A 502 8.40 1.26 -21.55
N GLY A 503 8.53 0.84 -20.30
CA GLY A 503 8.96 -0.51 -19.92
C GLY A 503 10.47 -0.77 -20.05
N SER A 504 11.27 0.26 -20.32
CA SER A 504 12.74 0.16 -20.37
C SER A 504 13.34 0.60 -19.03
N SER A 505 14.17 -0.23 -18.42
CA SER A 505 14.87 0.13 -17.17
C SER A 505 16.20 0.83 -17.48
N SER A 506 16.37 2.06 -16.96
CA SER A 506 17.67 2.75 -16.92
C SER A 506 17.97 3.11 -15.46
N GLU A 507 19.12 2.66 -14.96
CA GLU A 507 19.63 3.08 -13.66
C GLU A 507 20.12 4.53 -13.75
N ASN A 508 19.60 5.40 -12.89
CA ASN A 508 20.09 6.77 -12.76
C ASN A 508 21.13 6.85 -11.65
N SER A 509 22.18 7.64 -11.84
CA SER A 509 23.19 7.89 -10.81
C SER A 509 22.62 8.70 -9.64
N SER A 510 23.20 8.52 -8.46
CA SER A 510 22.81 9.27 -7.26
C SER A 510 23.08 10.77 -7.41
N LEU A 511 22.31 11.61 -6.71
CA LEU A 511 22.52 13.07 -6.71
C LEU A 511 23.94 13.45 -6.23
N GLU A 512 24.51 12.69 -5.28
CA GLU A 512 25.87 12.91 -4.77
C GLU A 512 26.94 12.79 -5.87
N SER A 513 26.72 11.92 -6.86
CA SER A 513 27.64 11.76 -8.00
C SER A 513 27.66 13.03 -8.86
N PHE A 514 26.50 13.64 -9.09
CA PHE A 514 26.38 14.89 -9.84
C PHE A 514 26.96 16.09 -9.10
N GLN A 515 26.94 16.13 -7.77
CA GLN A 515 27.54 17.22 -7.01
C GLN A 515 29.07 17.31 -7.19
N LYS A 516 29.76 16.18 -7.38
CA LYS A 516 31.21 16.14 -7.56
C LYS A 516 31.65 16.53 -8.97
N SER A 517 30.99 15.97 -9.98
CA SER A 517 31.33 16.18 -11.39
C SER A 517 30.07 16.12 -12.29
N PRO A 518 29.29 17.21 -12.37
CA PRO A 518 27.99 17.22 -13.03
C PRO A 518 28.03 16.76 -14.49
N PHE A 519 28.87 17.40 -15.31
CA PHE A 519 28.94 17.15 -16.75
C PHE A 519 29.59 15.80 -17.07
N THR A 520 30.61 15.38 -16.33
CA THR A 520 31.24 14.06 -16.49
C THR A 520 30.25 12.95 -16.17
N THR A 521 29.51 13.07 -15.07
CA THR A 521 28.48 12.10 -14.68
C THR A 521 27.37 12.03 -15.71
N LEU A 522 26.89 13.18 -16.21
CA LEU A 522 25.88 13.23 -17.28
C LEU A 522 26.40 12.61 -18.59
N GLY A 523 27.64 12.89 -18.97
CA GLY A 523 28.28 12.32 -20.15
C GLY A 523 28.38 10.80 -20.08
N ASN A 524 28.85 10.26 -18.95
CA ASN A 524 28.92 8.81 -18.72
C ASN A 524 27.53 8.15 -18.77
N TYR A 525 26.51 8.81 -18.19
CA TYR A 525 25.13 8.36 -18.27
C TYR A 525 24.65 8.28 -19.72
N PHE A 526 24.91 9.31 -20.53
CA PHE A 526 24.59 9.28 -21.97
C PHE A 526 25.35 8.19 -22.72
N ASP A 527 26.64 7.99 -22.47
CA ASP A 527 27.44 6.95 -23.13
C ASP A 527 26.88 5.53 -22.91
N VAL A 528 26.40 5.25 -21.70
CA VAL A 528 25.73 3.97 -21.38
C VAL A 528 24.36 3.91 -22.05
N LEU A 529 23.58 4.99 -21.98
CA LEU A 529 22.24 5.04 -22.52
C LEU A 529 22.22 4.89 -24.06
N GLU A 530 23.16 5.52 -24.77
CA GLU A 530 23.26 5.44 -26.24
C GLU A 530 23.44 4.01 -26.75
N LYS A 531 24.12 3.13 -26.00
CA LYS A 531 24.24 1.70 -26.36
C LYS A 531 22.87 1.00 -26.35
N THR A 532 22.02 1.37 -25.40
CA THR A 532 20.66 0.83 -25.27
C THR A 532 19.76 1.38 -26.36
N LEU A 533 19.80 2.71 -26.56
CA LEU A 533 19.02 3.40 -27.60
C LEU A 533 19.38 2.91 -29.01
N HIS A 534 20.65 2.62 -29.28
CA HIS A 534 21.10 2.03 -30.53
C HIS A 534 20.46 0.66 -30.77
N LYS A 535 20.50 -0.23 -29.77
CA LYS A 535 19.95 -1.59 -29.88
C LYS A 535 18.44 -1.59 -30.08
N GLU A 536 17.74 -0.65 -29.47
CA GLU A 536 16.28 -0.54 -29.54
C GLU A 536 15.77 0.37 -30.67
N GLU A 537 16.68 0.97 -31.44
CA GLU A 537 16.37 1.96 -32.50
C GLU A 537 15.48 3.12 -32.00
N LYS A 538 15.76 3.60 -30.77
CA LYS A 538 15.02 4.68 -30.12
C LYS A 538 15.82 5.98 -30.07
N LEU A 539 15.11 7.10 -29.98
CA LEU A 539 15.65 8.45 -29.79
C LEU A 539 15.04 9.07 -28.53
N ILE A 540 15.85 9.77 -27.75
CA ILE A 540 15.37 10.63 -26.67
C ILE A 540 15.03 11.99 -27.26
N LEU A 541 13.84 12.49 -26.98
CA LEU A 541 13.43 13.87 -27.28
C LEU A 541 13.42 14.66 -25.97
N ILE A 542 14.44 15.47 -25.72
CA ILE A 542 14.55 16.33 -24.55
C ILE A 542 13.67 17.56 -24.79
N ASN A 543 12.58 17.69 -24.04
CA ASN A 543 11.68 18.85 -24.09
C ASN A 543 11.99 19.78 -22.92
N LEU A 544 12.67 20.90 -23.19
CA LEU A 544 12.89 21.97 -22.22
C LEU A 544 11.76 22.99 -22.32
N ASP A 545 10.85 23.01 -21.36
CA ASP A 545 9.77 24.01 -21.31
C ASP A 545 10.19 25.25 -20.51
N GLU A 546 9.66 26.41 -20.91
CA GLU A 546 9.90 27.73 -20.30
C GLU A 546 11.40 28.07 -20.16
N TYR A 547 12.14 27.96 -21.28
CA TYR A 547 13.60 28.17 -21.35
C TYR A 547 14.06 29.55 -20.85
N GLU A 548 13.19 30.55 -20.83
CA GLU A 548 13.48 31.87 -20.29
C GLU A 548 13.97 31.81 -18.84
N LYS A 549 13.55 30.79 -18.06
CA LYS A 549 14.04 30.59 -16.70
C LYS A 549 15.49 30.13 -16.63
N LEU A 550 15.99 29.42 -17.64
CA LEU A 550 17.41 29.13 -17.74
C LEU A 550 18.20 30.42 -17.96
N GLU A 551 17.74 31.30 -18.87
CA GLU A 551 18.38 32.61 -19.07
C GLU A 551 18.35 33.47 -17.81
N GLU A 552 17.19 33.61 -17.14
CA GLU A 552 17.09 34.37 -15.90
C GLU A 552 18.08 33.88 -14.83
N SER A 553 18.26 32.56 -14.74
CA SER A 553 19.16 31.92 -13.77
C SER A 553 20.63 32.14 -14.12
N ILE A 554 20.96 32.15 -15.42
CA ILE A 554 22.31 32.47 -15.90
C ILE A 554 22.65 33.95 -15.65
N LEU A 555 21.72 34.85 -15.94
CA LEU A 555 21.90 36.29 -15.71
C LEU A 555 21.98 36.67 -14.22
N ARG A 556 21.52 35.80 -13.32
CA ARG A 556 21.61 35.95 -11.86
C ARG A 556 22.80 35.21 -11.26
N ASP A 557 23.71 34.69 -12.09
CA ASP A 557 24.89 33.91 -11.67
C ASP A 557 24.57 32.63 -10.87
N THR A 558 23.32 32.15 -10.87
CA THR A 558 22.93 30.89 -10.23
C THR A 558 23.33 29.68 -11.08
N LEU A 559 23.26 29.82 -12.41
CA LEU A 559 23.71 28.83 -13.37
C LEU A 559 24.85 29.40 -14.22
N PRO A 560 25.92 28.64 -14.49
CA PRO A 560 26.95 29.09 -15.41
C PRO A 560 26.47 28.99 -16.87
N ILE A 561 26.99 29.89 -17.71
CA ILE A 561 26.74 29.87 -19.18
C ILE A 561 27.13 28.54 -19.84
N THR A 562 28.04 27.77 -19.20
CA THR A 562 28.50 26.45 -19.67
C THR A 562 27.39 25.41 -19.78
N ILE A 563 26.21 25.64 -19.19
CA ILE A 563 25.03 24.82 -19.44
C ILE A 563 24.57 24.93 -20.90
N LEU A 564 24.63 26.13 -21.49
CA LEU A 564 24.30 26.33 -22.90
C LEU A 564 25.34 25.67 -23.81
N ASP A 565 26.62 25.72 -23.42
CA ASP A 565 27.69 24.97 -24.12
C ASP A 565 27.40 23.45 -24.09
N GLN A 566 26.94 22.93 -22.95
CA GLN A 566 26.58 21.52 -22.82
C GLN A 566 25.34 21.16 -23.66
N LEU A 567 24.31 22.02 -23.71
CA LEU A 567 23.16 21.82 -24.59
C LEU A 567 23.58 21.78 -26.06
N ARG A 568 24.44 22.71 -26.47
CA ARG A 568 25.01 22.73 -27.82
C ARG A 568 25.81 21.46 -28.12
N ASN A 569 26.62 20.99 -27.18
CA ASN A 569 27.36 19.74 -27.30
C ASN A 569 26.44 18.52 -27.49
N ILE A 570 25.32 18.46 -26.75
CA ILE A 570 24.30 17.41 -26.94
C ILE A 570 23.73 17.47 -28.37
N ILE A 571 23.31 18.66 -28.80
CA ILE A 571 22.74 18.89 -30.14
C ILE A 571 23.71 18.48 -31.26
N GLN A 572 25.00 18.81 -31.12
CA GLN A 572 25.99 18.62 -32.18
C GLN A 572 26.58 17.21 -32.24
N HIS A 573 26.75 16.54 -31.10
CA HIS A 573 27.57 15.34 -31.02
C HIS A 573 26.82 14.08 -30.59
N ARG A 574 25.65 14.20 -29.94
CA ARG A 574 24.93 13.05 -29.40
C ARG A 574 23.92 12.51 -30.41
N LYS A 575 24.18 11.30 -30.91
CA LYS A 575 23.40 10.72 -32.01
C LYS A 575 21.99 10.35 -31.58
N TYR A 576 21.74 9.96 -30.34
CA TYR A 576 20.41 9.45 -29.96
C TYR A 576 19.51 10.48 -29.30
N PHE A 577 19.85 11.76 -29.38
CA PHE A 577 19.17 12.84 -28.69
C PHE A 577 18.70 13.91 -29.67
N VAL A 578 17.47 14.34 -29.49
CA VAL A 578 16.86 15.49 -30.14
C VAL A 578 16.45 16.46 -29.05
N VAL A 579 16.65 17.76 -29.27
CA VAL A 579 16.29 18.79 -28.30
C VAL A 579 15.15 19.65 -28.86
N LEU A 580 14.08 19.76 -28.09
CA LEU A 580 12.98 20.70 -28.31
C LEU A 580 12.99 21.69 -27.15
N ILE A 581 13.09 22.97 -27.48
CA ILE A 581 13.04 24.07 -26.51
C ILE A 581 11.74 24.82 -26.72
N SER A 582 11.03 25.13 -25.63
CA SER A 582 9.79 25.88 -25.69
C SER A 582 9.79 27.11 -24.78
N GLY A 583 9.16 28.18 -25.25
CA GLY A 583 9.04 29.42 -24.50
C GLY A 583 7.98 30.38 -25.06
N SER A 584 7.79 31.46 -24.31
CA SER A 584 6.86 32.54 -24.60
C SER A 584 7.39 33.62 -25.53
N ARG A 585 8.72 33.77 -25.57
CA ARG A 585 9.46 34.77 -26.34
C ARG A 585 10.18 34.14 -27.51
N GLU A 586 10.44 34.93 -28.54
CA GLU A 586 11.32 34.52 -29.65
C GLU A 586 12.79 34.59 -29.21
N LEU A 587 13.67 33.79 -29.83
CA LEU A 587 15.11 33.80 -29.51
C LEU A 587 15.74 35.20 -29.67
N SER A 588 15.25 36.03 -30.60
CA SER A 588 15.71 37.40 -30.81
C SER A 588 15.26 38.39 -29.73
N GLU A 589 14.30 38.03 -28.88
CA GLU A 589 13.83 38.86 -27.76
C GLU A 589 14.62 38.61 -26.47
N MET A 590 15.54 37.64 -26.50
CA MET A 590 16.34 37.22 -25.35
C MET A 590 17.56 38.11 -25.14
N LYS A 591 18.05 38.15 -23.89
CA LYS A 591 19.24 38.94 -23.54
C LYS A 591 20.54 38.23 -23.87
N LEU A 592 20.56 36.91 -23.73
CA LEU A 592 21.69 36.07 -24.14
C LEU A 592 21.58 35.73 -25.63
N PRO A 593 22.70 35.50 -26.33
CA PRO A 593 22.70 35.17 -27.75
C PRO A 593 22.31 33.69 -27.97
N TRP A 594 21.09 33.31 -27.61
CA TRP A 594 20.57 31.95 -27.81
C TRP A 594 20.64 31.49 -29.28
N SER A 595 20.59 32.43 -30.22
CA SER A 595 20.81 32.19 -31.65
C SER A 595 22.15 31.50 -31.93
N ASP A 596 23.20 31.78 -31.15
CA ASP A 596 24.55 31.22 -31.36
C ASP A 596 24.65 29.77 -30.89
N TYR A 597 23.79 29.39 -29.94
CA TYR A 597 23.69 28.03 -29.41
C TYR A 597 22.69 27.17 -30.21
N LEU A 598 21.72 27.81 -30.86
CA LEU A 598 20.59 27.18 -31.53
C LEU A 598 20.52 27.52 -33.03
N ILE A 599 21.68 27.73 -33.67
CA ILE A 599 21.78 28.18 -35.08
C ILE A 599 20.96 27.30 -36.05
N SER A 600 20.89 25.99 -35.79
CA SER A 600 20.18 25.02 -36.63
C SER A 600 18.73 24.76 -36.19
N ALA A 601 18.20 25.52 -35.22
CA ALA A 601 16.87 25.25 -34.68
C ALA A 601 15.76 25.55 -35.68
N LYS A 602 14.91 24.56 -35.93
CA LYS A 602 13.66 24.71 -36.67
C LYS A 602 12.62 25.34 -35.77
N THR A 603 12.18 26.53 -36.15
CA THR A 603 11.23 27.33 -35.37
C THR A 603 9.80 26.90 -35.73
N ILE A 604 9.03 26.49 -34.74
CA ILE A 604 7.61 26.12 -34.82
C ILE A 604 6.81 27.13 -33.99
N LYS A 605 5.89 27.86 -34.63
CA LYS A 605 5.05 28.86 -33.95
C LYS A 605 3.75 28.22 -33.47
N LEU A 606 3.55 28.18 -32.15
CA LEU A 606 2.27 27.78 -31.56
C LEU A 606 1.32 28.98 -31.43
N GLY A 607 0.36 29.06 -32.35
CA GLY A 607 -0.71 30.04 -32.33
C GLY A 607 -1.96 29.61 -31.54
N TYR A 608 -3.06 30.29 -31.81
CA TYR A 608 -4.40 29.93 -31.33
C TYR A 608 -4.88 28.61 -31.95
N LEU A 609 -5.96 28.05 -31.43
CA LEU A 609 -6.51 26.82 -31.99
C LEU A 609 -7.07 27.06 -33.40
N PRO A 610 -6.93 26.10 -34.32
CA PRO A 610 -7.76 26.03 -35.51
C PRO A 610 -9.26 26.10 -35.15
N GLU A 611 -10.07 26.69 -36.01
CA GLU A 611 -11.48 26.93 -35.71
C GLU A 611 -12.27 25.62 -35.55
N ASP A 612 -11.99 24.61 -36.38
CA ASP A 612 -12.55 23.26 -36.30
C ASP A 612 -12.19 22.54 -34.98
N ALA A 613 -10.93 22.64 -34.57
CA ALA A 613 -10.47 22.15 -33.28
C ALA A 613 -11.15 22.90 -32.11
N THR A 614 -11.35 24.21 -32.25
CA THR A 614 -12.06 25.04 -31.27
C THR A 614 -13.53 24.67 -31.15
N ARG A 615 -14.22 24.46 -32.28
CA ARG A 615 -15.60 23.98 -32.31
C ARG A 615 -15.75 22.63 -31.62
N THR A 616 -14.80 21.73 -31.85
CA THR A 616 -14.75 20.42 -31.18
C THR A 616 -14.54 20.58 -29.67
N LEU A 617 -13.61 21.44 -29.23
CA LEU A 617 -13.41 21.74 -27.80
C LEU A 617 -14.68 22.29 -27.14
N ILE A 618 -15.40 23.19 -27.82
CA ILE A 618 -16.63 23.81 -27.29
C ILE A 618 -17.77 22.80 -27.20
N THR A 619 -17.95 21.96 -28.22
CA THR A 619 -19.16 21.13 -28.34
C THR A 619 -19.00 19.70 -27.87
N ASN A 620 -17.78 19.17 -27.91
CA ASN A 620 -17.47 17.79 -27.52
C ASN A 620 -16.10 17.69 -26.80
N PRO A 621 -15.94 18.33 -25.62
CA PRO A 621 -14.71 18.26 -24.84
C PRO A 621 -14.44 16.88 -24.22
N ILE A 622 -15.49 16.07 -24.02
CA ILE A 622 -15.45 14.70 -23.49
C ILE A 622 -16.59 13.88 -24.13
N ASP A 623 -16.42 12.56 -24.23
CA ASP A 623 -17.36 11.67 -24.96
C ASP A 623 -18.83 11.75 -24.46
N ASP A 624 -19.04 12.00 -23.17
CA ASP A 624 -20.38 12.09 -22.54
C ASP A 624 -20.79 13.53 -22.18
N PHE A 625 -20.34 14.54 -22.94
CA PHE A 625 -20.68 15.94 -22.65
C PHE A 625 -22.17 16.23 -22.94
N SER A 626 -22.87 16.80 -21.95
CA SER A 626 -24.34 16.89 -21.95
C SER A 626 -24.93 18.28 -22.20
N LEU A 627 -24.09 19.31 -22.43
CA LEU A 627 -24.55 20.64 -22.81
C LEU A 627 -24.69 20.73 -24.34
N ASN A 628 -25.91 20.96 -24.81
CA ASN A 628 -26.20 21.28 -26.20
C ASN A 628 -26.08 22.79 -26.45
N TYR A 629 -25.88 23.15 -27.72
CA TYR A 629 -25.82 24.54 -28.17
C TYR A 629 -26.90 24.76 -29.23
N ASP A 630 -27.62 25.87 -29.12
CA ASP A 630 -28.64 26.25 -30.10
C ASP A 630 -28.01 26.42 -31.50
N GLY A 631 -28.57 25.72 -32.49
CA GLY A 631 -28.01 25.60 -33.84
C GLY A 631 -26.80 24.64 -33.97
N GLY A 632 -26.45 23.92 -32.91
CA GLY A 632 -25.38 22.92 -32.90
C GLY A 632 -23.98 23.51 -33.06
N VAL A 633 -23.06 22.74 -33.64
CA VAL A 633 -21.62 23.07 -33.79
C VAL A 633 -21.38 24.36 -34.58
N ASN A 634 -22.29 24.72 -35.49
CA ASN A 634 -22.22 25.94 -36.32
C ASN A 634 -23.22 27.02 -35.88
N GLY A 635 -23.85 26.84 -34.72
CA GLY A 635 -24.87 27.74 -34.18
C GLY A 635 -24.33 29.08 -33.69
N ALA A 636 -25.23 30.03 -33.47
CA ALA A 636 -24.88 31.40 -33.07
C ALA A 636 -24.13 31.45 -31.72
N ALA A 637 -24.47 30.56 -30.78
CA ALA A 637 -23.80 30.49 -29.48
C ALA A 637 -22.31 30.10 -29.63
N VAL A 638 -22.01 29.05 -30.41
CA VAL A 638 -20.63 28.59 -30.67
C VAL A 638 -19.85 29.65 -31.46
N ASN A 639 -20.46 30.22 -32.49
CA ASN A 639 -19.84 31.29 -33.28
C ASN A 639 -19.49 32.51 -32.40
N ARG A 640 -20.36 32.86 -31.45
CA ARG A 640 -20.10 33.96 -30.53
C ARG A 640 -18.92 33.68 -29.60
N ILE A 641 -18.79 32.45 -29.08
CA ILE A 641 -17.64 32.04 -28.28
C ILE A 641 -16.34 32.19 -29.09
N ILE A 642 -16.34 31.69 -30.32
CA ILE A 642 -15.19 31.78 -31.23
C ILE A 642 -14.84 33.24 -31.52
N GLU A 643 -15.82 34.07 -31.89
CA GLU A 643 -15.62 35.48 -32.21
C GLU A 643 -14.98 36.24 -31.05
N VAL A 644 -15.49 36.07 -29.82
CA VAL A 644 -15.01 36.88 -28.69
C VAL A 644 -13.67 36.41 -28.13
N THR A 645 -13.37 35.11 -28.26
CA THR A 645 -12.12 34.52 -27.79
C THR A 645 -11.04 34.46 -28.86
N ASN A 646 -11.42 34.63 -30.13
CA ASN A 646 -10.60 34.38 -31.31
C ASN A 646 -9.86 33.03 -31.26
N CYS A 647 -10.54 31.97 -30.84
CA CYS A 647 -9.97 30.63 -30.67
C CYS A 647 -8.77 30.55 -29.70
N GLN A 648 -8.56 31.56 -28.85
CA GLN A 648 -7.48 31.53 -27.86
C GLN A 648 -7.80 30.44 -26.81
N PRO A 649 -6.94 29.40 -26.64
CA PRO A 649 -7.33 28.18 -25.92
C PRO A 649 -7.75 28.40 -24.46
N TYR A 650 -7.06 29.28 -23.75
CA TYR A 650 -7.36 29.58 -22.35
C TYR A 650 -8.68 30.34 -22.19
N LEU A 651 -8.98 31.30 -23.07
CA LEU A 651 -10.21 32.08 -23.05
C LEU A 651 -11.41 31.26 -23.52
N VAL A 652 -11.23 30.39 -24.52
CA VAL A 652 -12.26 29.41 -24.92
C VAL A 652 -12.64 28.54 -23.72
N GLN A 653 -11.65 27.95 -23.03
CA GLN A 653 -11.93 27.13 -21.87
C GLN A 653 -12.51 27.91 -20.70
N ALA A 654 -12.02 29.13 -20.41
CA ALA A 654 -12.58 29.98 -19.36
C ALA A 654 -14.04 30.34 -19.63
N LEU A 655 -14.38 30.70 -20.88
CA LEU A 655 -15.75 31.03 -21.26
C LEU A 655 -16.68 29.84 -21.25
N CYS A 656 -16.25 28.69 -21.75
CA CYS A 656 -17.06 27.48 -21.68
C CYS A 656 -17.23 26.99 -20.24
N PHE A 657 -16.22 27.15 -19.38
CA PHE A 657 -16.31 26.86 -17.95
C PHE A 657 -17.40 27.69 -17.27
N GLU A 658 -17.38 29.01 -17.46
CA GLU A 658 -18.38 29.91 -16.89
C GLU A 658 -19.78 29.67 -17.48
N LEU A 659 -19.85 29.31 -18.77
CA LEU A 659 -21.09 28.96 -19.43
C LEU A 659 -21.71 27.71 -18.80
N VAL A 660 -20.97 26.61 -18.63
CA VAL A 660 -21.49 25.39 -17.97
C VAL A 660 -22.01 25.70 -16.56
N ASN A 661 -21.25 26.47 -15.77
CA ASN A 661 -21.68 26.87 -14.43
C ASN A 661 -22.96 27.71 -14.47
N TYR A 662 -23.06 28.63 -15.42
CA TYR A 662 -24.27 29.44 -15.62
C TYR A 662 -25.47 28.59 -16.04
N MET A 663 -25.28 27.63 -16.96
CA MET A 663 -26.32 26.72 -17.42
C MET A 663 -26.82 25.78 -16.31
N ASN A 664 -25.93 25.33 -15.43
CA ASN A 664 -26.30 24.55 -14.24
C ASN A 664 -27.15 25.36 -13.26
N ILE A 665 -26.79 26.63 -13.01
CA ILE A 665 -27.62 27.54 -12.18
C ILE A 665 -29.01 27.74 -12.80
N LYS A 666 -29.07 27.86 -14.13
CA LYS A 666 -30.33 28.01 -14.88
C LYS A 666 -31.08 26.69 -15.08
N GLN A 667 -30.52 25.56 -14.67
CA GLN A 667 -31.08 24.23 -14.84
C GLN A 667 -31.52 23.95 -16.29
N ARG A 668 -30.68 24.35 -17.26
CA ARG A 668 -30.91 24.11 -18.69
C ARG A 668 -29.74 23.35 -19.31
N LYS A 669 -30.04 22.48 -20.28
CA LYS A 669 -29.05 21.70 -21.05
C LYS A 669 -28.85 22.20 -22.50
N GLU A 670 -29.40 23.36 -22.84
CA GLU A 670 -29.21 23.98 -24.15
C GLU A 670 -28.83 25.45 -23.99
N ALA A 671 -27.60 25.80 -24.40
CA ALA A 671 -27.05 27.15 -24.33
C ALA A 671 -27.43 27.97 -25.56
N LYS A 672 -27.97 29.16 -25.33
CA LYS A 672 -28.33 30.15 -26.36
C LYS A 672 -27.33 31.31 -26.40
N LEU A 673 -27.47 32.18 -27.41
CA LEU A 673 -26.62 33.35 -27.57
C LEU A 673 -26.63 34.27 -26.33
N GLU A 674 -27.78 34.45 -25.71
CA GLU A 674 -27.94 35.28 -24.50
C GLU A 674 -27.17 34.70 -23.31
N ASP A 675 -27.08 33.37 -23.23
CA ASP A 675 -26.36 32.66 -22.17
C ASP A 675 -24.85 32.85 -22.30
N VAL A 676 -24.34 32.82 -23.54
CA VAL A 676 -22.94 33.15 -23.83
C VAL A 676 -22.63 34.59 -23.45
N ASN A 677 -23.51 35.54 -23.79
CA ASN A 677 -23.32 36.95 -23.42
C ASN A 677 -23.31 37.16 -21.89
N ALA A 678 -24.14 36.43 -21.15
CA ALA A 678 -24.11 36.44 -19.69
C ALA A 678 -22.81 35.84 -19.13
N ALA A 679 -22.31 34.75 -19.74
CA ALA A 679 -21.06 34.11 -19.35
C ALA A 679 -19.83 35.00 -19.63
N ILE A 680 -19.84 35.79 -20.72
CA ILE A 680 -18.76 36.76 -21.02
C ILE A 680 -18.52 37.70 -19.84
N GLY A 681 -19.57 38.24 -19.23
CA GLY A 681 -19.45 39.14 -18.07
C GLY A 681 -18.70 38.49 -16.90
N LYS A 682 -18.96 37.20 -16.64
CA LYS A 682 -18.29 36.41 -15.59
C LYS A 682 -16.83 36.10 -15.92
N VAL A 683 -16.52 35.79 -17.19
CA VAL A 683 -15.14 35.52 -17.62
C VAL A 683 -14.24 36.74 -17.45
N LEU A 684 -14.76 37.95 -17.68
CA LEU A 684 -13.99 39.17 -17.44
C LEU A 684 -13.53 39.28 -15.98
N ASP A 685 -14.29 38.71 -15.03
CA ASP A 685 -13.91 38.61 -13.62
C ASP A 685 -13.02 37.39 -13.34
N SER A 686 -13.43 36.19 -13.76
CA SER A 686 -12.69 34.96 -13.42
C SER A 686 -11.34 34.84 -14.12
N ALA A 687 -11.18 35.44 -15.30
CA ALA A 687 -9.91 35.56 -16.03
C ALA A 687 -9.25 36.96 -15.86
N ASN A 688 -9.67 37.77 -14.89
CA ASN A 688 -9.15 39.13 -14.68
C ASN A 688 -7.61 39.17 -14.58
N VAL A 689 -7.00 38.19 -13.89
CA VAL A 689 -5.54 38.09 -13.74
C VAL A 689 -4.82 37.94 -15.09
N TYR A 690 -5.44 37.26 -16.06
CA TYR A 690 -4.87 37.11 -17.41
C TYR A 690 -4.86 38.44 -18.16
N PHE A 691 -5.99 39.14 -18.18
CA PHE A 691 -6.09 40.44 -18.87
C PHE A 691 -5.22 41.51 -18.18
N TYR A 692 -5.23 41.54 -16.86
CA TYR A 692 -4.40 42.45 -16.07
C TYR A 692 -2.91 42.23 -16.33
N TYR A 693 -2.46 40.98 -16.47
CA TYR A 693 -1.07 40.67 -16.80
C TYR A 693 -0.68 41.22 -18.17
N ILE A 694 -1.51 41.02 -19.21
CA ILE A 694 -1.26 41.58 -20.55
C ILE A 694 -1.19 43.11 -20.46
N TRP A 695 -2.18 43.72 -19.82
CA TRP A 695 -2.26 45.17 -19.68
C TRP A 695 -1.04 45.75 -18.95
N LYS A 696 -0.66 45.18 -17.81
CA LYS A 696 0.37 45.76 -16.93
C LYS A 696 1.79 45.37 -17.32
N GLU A 697 2.01 44.09 -17.61
CA GLU A 697 3.36 43.52 -17.74
C GLU A 697 3.79 43.39 -19.20
N GLU A 698 2.86 43.23 -20.15
CA GLU A 698 3.19 43.11 -21.57
C GLU A 698 3.08 44.43 -22.34
N CYS A 699 2.21 45.37 -21.95
CA CYS A 699 2.05 46.65 -22.63
C CYS A 699 2.84 47.80 -21.97
N SER A 700 3.55 48.58 -22.79
CA SER A 700 4.12 49.88 -22.40
C SER A 700 3.02 50.96 -22.25
N GLU A 701 3.34 52.10 -21.64
CA GLU A 701 2.38 53.21 -21.51
C GLU A 701 1.90 53.73 -22.88
N ASN A 702 2.81 53.87 -23.85
CA ASN A 702 2.43 54.24 -25.23
C ASN A 702 1.51 53.20 -25.87
N GLU A 703 1.80 51.91 -25.68
CA GLU A 703 0.97 50.83 -26.21
C GLU A 703 -0.42 50.84 -25.56
N LYS A 704 -0.53 51.14 -24.26
CA LYS A 704 -1.82 51.30 -23.56
C LYS A 704 -2.64 52.44 -24.15
N GLU A 705 -2.04 53.60 -24.41
CA GLU A 705 -2.73 54.73 -25.05
C GLU A 705 -3.29 54.36 -26.43
N LEU A 706 -2.51 53.64 -27.24
CA LEU A 706 -2.95 53.14 -28.55
C LEU A 706 -4.13 52.16 -28.43
N LEU A 707 -4.11 51.27 -27.43
CA LEU A 707 -5.24 50.36 -27.18
C LEU A 707 -6.49 51.13 -26.75
N LEU A 708 -6.36 52.18 -25.94
CA LEU A 708 -7.50 53.05 -25.57
C LEU A 708 -8.08 53.79 -26.77
N TRP A 709 -7.25 54.23 -27.71
CA TRP A 709 -7.72 54.80 -28.98
C TRP A 709 -8.53 53.79 -29.79
N LEU A 710 -8.07 52.54 -29.87
CA LEU A 710 -8.82 51.46 -30.53
C LEU A 710 -10.15 51.16 -29.84
N VAL A 711 -10.21 51.19 -28.51
CA VAL A 711 -11.48 51.05 -27.77
C VAL A 711 -12.46 52.17 -28.15
N LYS A 712 -11.96 53.41 -28.29
CA LYS A 712 -12.72 54.59 -28.74
C LYS A 712 -12.99 54.61 -30.26
N ASN A 713 -12.61 53.56 -31.01
CA ASN A 713 -12.68 53.47 -32.47
C ASN A 713 -11.98 54.62 -33.21
N LEU A 714 -10.93 55.18 -32.63
CA LEU A 714 -10.10 56.21 -33.24
C LEU A 714 -9.02 55.56 -34.13
N PRO A 715 -8.59 56.20 -35.23
CA PRO A 715 -7.49 55.71 -36.04
C PRO A 715 -6.19 55.71 -35.22
N LEU A 716 -5.39 54.65 -35.37
CA LEU A 716 -4.07 54.58 -34.74
C LEU A 716 -3.10 55.56 -35.41
N THR A 717 -2.82 56.69 -34.77
CA THR A 717 -1.85 57.70 -35.23
C THR A 717 -0.62 57.75 -34.32
N GLY A 718 -0.01 56.60 -34.04
CA GLY A 718 1.14 56.46 -33.15
C GLY A 718 2.43 56.00 -33.85
N ASN A 719 3.50 55.84 -33.07
CA ASN A 719 4.78 55.33 -33.55
C ASN A 719 4.62 53.92 -34.14
N GLU A 720 5.04 53.72 -35.40
CA GLU A 720 4.97 52.41 -36.08
C GLU A 720 5.64 51.30 -35.27
N LYS A 721 6.68 51.62 -34.48
CA LYS A 721 7.35 50.66 -33.61
C LYS A 721 6.41 50.07 -32.54
N ASP A 722 5.58 50.89 -31.92
CA ASP A 722 4.65 50.48 -30.86
C ASP A 722 3.47 49.69 -31.45
N ILE A 723 2.96 50.12 -32.61
CA ILE A 723 1.92 49.38 -33.36
C ILE A 723 2.44 48.00 -33.79
N ASN A 724 3.64 47.94 -34.37
CA ASN A 724 4.27 46.67 -34.78
C ASN A 724 4.56 45.77 -33.57
N SER A 725 4.90 46.36 -32.42
CA SER A 725 5.06 45.63 -31.17
C SER A 725 3.73 45.00 -30.72
N LEU A 726 2.62 45.73 -30.71
CA LEU A 726 1.29 45.21 -30.38
C LEU A 726 0.82 44.10 -31.34
N VAL A 727 1.09 44.24 -32.65
CA VAL A 727 0.80 43.19 -33.65
C VAL A 727 1.64 41.94 -33.38
N ARG A 728 2.94 42.10 -33.11
CA ARG A 728 3.85 41.00 -32.81
C ARG A 728 3.48 40.28 -31.50
N LYS A 729 2.99 41.02 -30.50
CA LYS A 729 2.43 40.49 -29.25
C LYS A 729 1.07 39.81 -29.43
N GLU A 730 0.50 39.87 -30.64
CA GLU A 730 -0.81 39.31 -31.00
C GLU A 730 -1.98 39.91 -30.20
N ILE A 731 -1.84 41.16 -29.75
CA ILE A 731 -2.91 41.89 -29.04
C ILE A 731 -3.87 42.52 -30.06
N ILE A 732 -3.31 43.03 -31.16
CA ILE A 732 -4.06 43.61 -32.29
C ILE A 732 -3.69 42.90 -33.58
N GLU A 733 -4.56 42.99 -34.58
CA GLU A 733 -4.31 42.48 -35.92
C GLU A 733 -4.70 43.51 -36.98
N LYS A 734 -4.04 43.43 -38.14
CA LYS A 734 -4.29 44.33 -39.28
C LYS A 734 -5.41 43.76 -40.13
N VAL A 735 -6.49 44.53 -40.32
CA VAL A 735 -7.67 44.13 -41.11
C VAL A 735 -8.11 45.29 -41.98
N ASN A 736 -8.31 45.06 -43.29
CA ASN A 736 -8.85 46.03 -44.26
C ASN A 736 -8.16 47.42 -44.23
N GLY A 737 -6.84 47.45 -44.04
CA GLY A 737 -6.07 48.70 -44.00
C GLY A 737 -6.07 49.43 -42.64
N GLY A 738 -6.82 48.93 -41.65
CA GLY A 738 -6.80 49.39 -40.26
C GLY A 738 -6.33 48.32 -39.28
N TYR A 739 -6.55 48.57 -37.99
CA TYR A 739 -6.20 47.66 -36.90
C TYR A 739 -7.42 47.42 -36.00
N LYS A 740 -7.53 46.21 -35.46
CA LYS A 740 -8.54 45.86 -34.45
C LYS A 740 -7.92 44.98 -33.37
N PHE A 741 -8.61 44.84 -32.24
CA PHE A 741 -8.23 43.85 -31.24
C PHE A 741 -8.29 42.45 -31.85
N LYS A 742 -7.23 41.67 -31.63
CA LYS A 742 -7.21 40.27 -32.05
C LYS A 742 -8.15 39.43 -31.18
N VAL A 743 -8.30 39.77 -29.90
CA VAL A 743 -9.23 39.11 -28.96
C VAL A 743 -10.20 40.15 -28.43
N GLU A 744 -11.48 40.03 -28.78
CA GLU A 744 -12.53 41.00 -28.38
C GLU A 744 -12.75 41.04 -26.87
N LEU A 745 -12.54 39.93 -26.15
CA LEU A 745 -12.60 39.93 -24.68
C LEU A 745 -11.59 40.90 -24.03
N MET A 746 -10.43 41.14 -24.65
CA MET A 746 -9.46 42.13 -24.16
C MET A 746 -10.05 43.54 -24.25
N LYS A 747 -10.71 43.88 -25.38
CA LYS A 747 -11.40 45.16 -25.55
C LYS A 747 -12.47 45.35 -24.47
N LYS A 748 -13.33 44.33 -24.28
CA LYS A 748 -14.40 44.34 -23.27
C LYS A 748 -13.88 44.47 -21.84
N TRP A 749 -12.73 43.86 -21.55
CA TRP A 749 -12.09 44.00 -20.25
C TRP A 749 -11.61 45.43 -19.99
N ILE A 750 -11.00 46.08 -20.98
CA ILE A 750 -10.58 47.49 -20.88
C ILE A 750 -11.80 48.40 -20.67
N GLU A 751 -12.87 48.20 -21.45
CA GLU A 751 -14.13 48.94 -21.31
C GLU A 751 -14.73 48.79 -19.90
N LYS A 752 -14.76 47.57 -19.36
CA LYS A 752 -15.33 47.28 -18.03
C LYS A 752 -14.58 47.95 -16.88
N ASN A 753 -13.26 48.04 -16.96
CA ASN A 753 -12.43 48.57 -15.89
C ASN A 753 -12.26 50.10 -15.96
N GLU A 754 -12.99 50.77 -16.86
CA GLU A 754 -13.00 52.24 -17.01
C GLU A 754 -11.60 52.85 -17.10
N LEU A 755 -10.65 52.14 -17.73
CA LEU A 755 -9.28 52.63 -17.95
C LEU A 755 -9.22 53.72 -19.06
N LEU A 756 -10.33 54.39 -19.35
CA LEU A 756 -10.59 55.26 -20.50
C LEU A 756 -10.24 56.73 -20.29
#